data_AF-A0ABD3QQP8-F1
#
_entry.id   AF-A0ABD3QQP8-F1
#
_cell.length_a   1.000
_cell.length_b   1.000
_cell.length_c   1.000
_cell.angle_alpha   90.00
_cell.angle_beta   90.00
_cell.angle_gamma   90.00
#
_symmetry.space_group_name_H-M   'P 1'
#
loop_
_entity.id
_entity.type
_entity.pdbx_description
1 polymer ?
#
loop_
_entity_poly.entity_id
_entity_poly.type
_entity_poly.pdbx_seq_one_letter_code
_entity_poly.pdbx_strand_id
1 'polypeptide(L)'
;MWKSARLLLGGLLSYLLGLYLSPRLLSPDYLISLTLPFVQRESSSSSSSASSNERPPIELPPLPPSVTPHRSSTGAGSSSRINVSNASTKNELVAEETTHYDPTEAYKTLLGIDATSPDPFLDVQFVLHRNGEAHPCSQQREEVSSSPNDEDGSLGVISKAFLTSSQRLYPNKKPLNAFDKYDFDALLTHSLAVGSSPRKVREGHSMGLLDDNGEHCSPTWRDEGHYLDQVATTHDDDENEDKLLISPLLKYCDMGIERTPIQLDHSRLVRVPEVLSLPCHFHTREGVRITSLEMLANLVREAKDKADNGECKSDESAEEGTCNNDRNGTKPQLHLYAVQAGRVFVFAPSHVGEIFHLPHVTSHDPNQPVYLQVLSISPRVFDIYNFFSREESAAIVSKALAETSESHKMKRSSTGASGYNVNSQRTSENGFDTHGKEAQAVKRRCMNVLGFDEYEESLTDGLQVLRYNKTTAYIPHLDWIDDYQKKEEHNYDSAGVGSNRFATILLYMSDLTEGDGGETVFSRGWPPELTEQEYVPFQAALTQLRESGDVAGILEEGSWEETMVARCRSRLAVRPHSSRAVLFYSQEADGTPDQKSLHGGCPVISGEKWAANLWVWNAPRGGFPGAPVNKEVVERNRAAKKENPNDHQKKVSFSNAGSDERFRNAELYFQETFWGKLGFGDPDLNVNTFEGHEWNVKVGDEVLRKIVISKDATQRYII
;
A
#
# COMPACT_ATOMS: atom_id res chain seq x y z
N MET A 1 65.74 -34.44 56.03
CA MET A 1 66.51 -34.73 54.79
C MET A 1 66.13 -33.63 53.80
N TRP A 2 67.00 -32.80 53.17
CA TRP A 2 68.32 -33.01 52.53
C TRP A 2 68.24 -33.96 51.33
N LYS A 3 68.74 -33.69 50.12
CA LYS A 3 69.55 -32.58 49.52
C LYS A 3 69.25 -32.51 47.99
N SER A 4 69.37 -31.38 47.26
CA SER A 4 70.56 -30.85 46.50
C SER A 4 71.22 -31.86 45.52
N ALA A 5 71.74 -31.55 44.33
CA ALA A 5 71.84 -30.34 43.46
C ALA A 5 71.78 -30.81 41.96
N ARG A 6 72.25 -30.19 40.85
CA ARG A 6 73.05 -29.00 40.42
C ARG A 6 72.74 -28.83 38.89
N LEU A 7 72.73 -27.70 38.16
CA LEU A 7 73.24 -26.31 38.23
C LEU A 7 74.65 -26.05 37.64
N LEU A 8 74.70 -25.74 36.33
CA LEU A 8 75.74 -25.06 35.51
C LEU A 8 74.98 -24.33 34.36
N LEU A 9 74.81 -23.00 34.36
CA LEU A 9 75.71 -21.94 33.84
C LEU A 9 75.58 -21.69 32.31
N GLY A 10 75.26 -20.49 31.78
CA GLY A 10 74.68 -19.27 32.41
C GLY A 10 75.10 -17.94 31.77
N GLY A 11 74.13 -17.03 31.52
CA GLY A 11 74.35 -15.64 31.06
C GLY A 11 74.33 -15.43 29.53
N LEU A 12 74.01 -14.26 28.95
CA LEU A 12 73.44 -12.97 29.41
C LEU A 12 72.48 -12.47 28.28
N LEU A 13 71.35 -11.76 28.51
CA LEU A 13 71.17 -10.31 28.79
C LEU A 13 71.76 -9.36 27.71
N SER A 14 71.16 -8.23 27.30
CA SER A 14 70.02 -7.40 27.80
C SER A 14 69.29 -6.73 26.60
N TYR A 15 68.00 -6.32 26.61
CA TYR A 15 67.14 -5.52 27.52
C TYR A 15 67.14 -3.99 27.23
N LEU A 16 65.96 -3.47 26.82
CA LEU A 16 65.49 -2.06 26.75
C LEU A 16 66.26 -0.99 25.93
N LEU A 17 65.54 -0.32 25.02
CA LEU A 17 65.13 1.09 25.20
C LEU A 17 63.91 1.43 24.34
N GLY A 18 63.27 2.58 24.58
CA GLY A 18 62.18 3.12 23.76
C GLY A 18 62.50 4.54 23.25
N LEU A 19 61.44 5.33 23.00
CA LEU A 19 61.38 6.72 22.49
C LEU A 19 61.24 6.88 20.97
N TYR A 20 60.16 7.60 20.61
CA TYR A 20 60.03 8.60 19.54
C TYR A 20 61.21 8.79 18.56
N LEU A 21 60.92 8.66 17.25
CA LEU A 21 60.94 9.81 16.32
C LEU A 21 60.32 9.45 14.95
N SER A 22 59.19 10.10 14.63
CA SER A 22 58.71 10.30 13.25
C SER A 22 59.55 11.45 12.62
N PRO A 23 59.65 11.65 11.28
CA PRO A 23 58.50 12.18 10.52
C PRO A 23 58.45 11.97 8.97
N ARG A 24 57.32 12.41 8.36
CA ARG A 24 57.06 12.76 6.92
C ARG A 24 56.91 11.60 5.92
N LEU A 25 56.07 11.68 4.88
CA LEU A 25 54.91 12.52 4.48
C LEU A 25 54.17 11.68 3.40
N LEU A 26 52.93 11.22 3.53
CA LEU A 26 51.63 11.92 3.37
C LEU A 26 51.45 12.77 2.09
N SER A 27 50.64 12.24 1.17
CA SER A 27 49.67 12.97 0.33
C SER A 27 48.57 11.98 -0.15
N PRO A 28 47.30 12.09 0.31
CA PRO A 28 46.20 11.24 -0.13
C PRO A 28 45.30 11.93 -1.18
N ASP A 29 44.53 11.14 -1.92
CA ASP A 29 43.36 11.59 -2.71
C ASP A 29 42.31 10.46 -2.77
N TYR A 30 41.07 10.82 -3.14
CA TYR A 30 39.88 9.95 -3.26
C TYR A 30 39.30 9.35 -1.96
N LEU A 31 38.61 10.20 -1.21
CA LEU A 31 37.32 9.86 -0.58
C LEU A 31 36.24 10.73 -1.22
N ILE A 32 35.17 10.13 -1.72
CA ILE A 32 33.97 10.87 -2.17
C ILE A 32 32.92 10.77 -1.07
N SER A 33 32.53 11.93 -0.53
CA SER A 33 31.52 12.06 0.52
C SER A 33 30.38 12.94 0.00
N LEU A 34 29.16 12.41 0.00
CA LEU A 34 27.96 13.18 -0.34
C LEU A 34 27.49 13.97 0.88
N THR A 35 27.96 15.21 1.00
CA THR A 35 27.50 16.19 2.00
C THR A 35 26.84 17.39 1.33
N LEU A 36 25.54 17.55 1.56
CA LEU A 36 24.80 18.78 1.24
C LEU A 36 25.06 19.86 2.32
N PRO A 37 24.95 21.17 1.99
CA PRO A 37 25.59 22.22 2.78
C PRO A 37 24.81 22.63 4.03
N PHE A 38 25.35 22.32 5.21
CA PHE A 38 24.87 22.83 6.49
C PHE A 38 25.58 24.14 6.88
N VAL A 39 24.87 25.26 6.95
CA VAL A 39 25.46 26.58 7.26
C VAL A 39 25.38 26.88 8.75
N GLN A 40 26.44 26.58 9.50
CA GLN A 40 26.64 27.12 10.85
C GLN A 40 27.23 28.53 10.83
N ARG A 41 26.83 29.36 11.80
CA ARG A 41 27.50 30.61 12.13
C ARG A 41 27.45 30.81 13.65
N GLU A 42 28.62 30.89 14.28
CA GLU A 42 28.72 30.91 15.75
C GLU A 42 28.41 32.26 16.39
N SER A 43 28.32 32.23 17.72
CA SER A 43 27.73 33.24 18.60
C SER A 43 28.64 34.39 19.03
N SER A 44 28.03 35.52 19.42
CA SER A 44 28.59 36.38 20.47
C SER A 44 27.50 37.05 21.31
N SER A 45 27.66 36.99 22.64
CA SER A 45 26.84 37.56 23.72
C SER A 45 26.41 39.03 23.58
N SER A 46 25.25 39.41 24.13
CA SER A 46 25.17 40.24 25.37
C SER A 46 23.73 40.51 25.86
N SER A 47 23.63 41.01 27.08
CA SER A 47 22.45 41.17 27.95
C SER A 47 21.45 42.31 27.65
N SER A 48 20.26 42.15 28.25
CA SER A 48 19.45 43.16 28.98
C SER A 48 18.49 44.16 28.29
N SER A 49 17.30 44.25 28.91
CA SER A 49 16.39 45.39 29.10
C SER A 49 15.58 46.00 27.94
N ALA A 50 14.27 46.06 28.22
CA ALA A 50 13.18 46.69 27.49
C ALA A 50 13.33 48.16 27.06
N SER A 51 12.65 48.55 25.98
CA SER A 51 11.59 49.58 26.02
C SER A 51 10.67 49.51 24.78
N SER A 52 9.69 50.40 24.70
CA SER A 52 8.62 50.46 23.69
C SER A 52 8.94 51.43 22.53
N ASN A 53 8.53 51.08 21.29
CA ASN A 53 7.48 51.80 20.54
C ASN A 53 7.27 51.32 19.08
N GLU A 54 5.99 51.38 18.67
CA GLU A 54 5.42 51.75 17.36
C GLU A 54 6.11 51.39 16.02
N ARG A 55 5.32 50.83 15.09
CA ARG A 55 5.48 50.96 13.63
C ARG A 55 4.11 51.15 12.92
N PRO A 56 4.07 51.85 11.78
CA PRO A 56 2.84 52.14 11.02
C PRO A 56 2.40 50.98 10.09
N PRO A 57 1.16 51.01 9.56
CA PRO A 57 0.66 50.02 8.61
C PRO A 57 1.19 50.22 7.17
N ILE A 58 1.03 49.19 6.33
CA ILE A 58 1.31 49.20 4.89
C ILE A 58 0.05 48.71 4.14
N GLU A 59 -0.19 49.24 2.94
CA GLU A 59 -1.45 49.14 2.19
C GLU A 59 -1.56 47.86 1.33
N LEU A 60 -2.80 47.57 0.88
CA LEU A 60 -3.14 46.52 -0.09
C LEU A 60 -3.63 47.14 -1.43
N PRO A 61 -3.38 46.49 -2.58
CA PRO A 61 -3.80 47.00 -3.90
C PRO A 61 -5.31 46.80 -4.19
N PRO A 62 -5.90 47.59 -5.11
CA PRO A 62 -7.35 47.65 -5.33
C PRO A 62 -7.91 46.66 -6.38
N LEU A 63 -9.23 46.45 -6.33
CA LEU A 63 -10.02 45.65 -7.28
C LEU A 63 -10.73 46.52 -8.35
N PRO A 64 -10.99 45.99 -9.57
CA PRO A 64 -11.83 46.62 -10.58
C PRO A 64 -13.36 46.46 -10.30
N PRO A 65 -14.24 47.27 -10.95
CA PRO A 65 -15.57 47.57 -10.40
C PRO A 65 -16.75 46.75 -10.95
N SER A 66 -17.83 46.72 -10.16
CA SER A 66 -19.16 46.21 -10.54
C SER A 66 -20.05 47.30 -11.17
N VAL A 67 -21.02 46.87 -12.01
CA VAL A 67 -22.05 47.75 -12.61
C VAL A 67 -23.44 47.30 -12.13
N THR A 68 -24.36 48.27 -11.99
CA THR A 68 -25.62 48.13 -11.25
C THR A 68 -26.84 47.72 -12.11
N PRO A 69 -27.86 47.08 -11.50
CA PRO A 69 -29.14 46.79 -12.16
C PRO A 69 -30.10 47.99 -12.11
N HIS A 70 -30.88 48.20 -13.18
CA HIS A 70 -31.97 49.18 -13.21
C HIS A 70 -33.31 48.57 -12.73
N ARG A 71 -34.19 49.44 -12.22
CA ARG A 71 -35.45 49.08 -11.53
C ARG A 71 -36.65 49.81 -12.15
N SER A 72 -37.71 49.07 -12.49
CA SER A 72 -39.06 49.58 -12.74
C SER A 72 -40.10 48.59 -12.18
N SER A 73 -41.37 48.97 -12.09
CA SER A 73 -42.27 48.44 -11.07
C SER A 73 -43.77 48.46 -11.41
N THR A 74 -44.53 47.77 -10.54
CA THR A 74 -46.00 47.77 -10.34
C THR A 74 -46.88 47.03 -11.36
N GLY A 75 -47.96 46.44 -10.85
CA GLY A 75 -48.97 45.67 -11.59
C GLY A 75 -49.49 44.49 -10.76
N ALA A 76 -50.76 44.53 -10.33
CA ALA A 76 -51.41 43.47 -9.55
C ALA A 76 -52.82 43.19 -10.09
N GLY A 77 -53.31 41.95 -10.00
CA GLY A 77 -54.71 41.65 -10.36
C GLY A 77 -55.06 40.18 -10.60
N SER A 78 -55.75 39.57 -9.62
CA SER A 78 -56.86 38.59 -9.78
C SER A 78 -56.93 37.61 -10.97
N SER A 79 -56.86 36.32 -10.64
CA SER A 79 -57.86 35.27 -10.94
C SER A 79 -58.73 35.35 -12.20
N SER A 80 -58.64 34.32 -13.06
CA SER A 80 -59.83 33.53 -13.47
C SER A 80 -59.43 32.21 -14.18
N ARG A 81 -60.35 31.24 -14.19
CA ARG A 81 -60.29 30.03 -15.05
C ARG A 81 -60.90 30.36 -16.42
N ILE A 82 -60.50 29.68 -17.51
CA ILE A 82 -61.45 29.08 -18.49
C ILE A 82 -60.75 28.13 -19.50
N ASN A 83 -61.56 27.21 -20.00
CA ASN A 83 -61.35 26.05 -20.87
C ASN A 83 -60.41 26.18 -22.10
N VAL A 84 -59.65 25.10 -22.32
CA VAL A 84 -59.66 24.22 -23.51
C VAL A 84 -60.24 24.81 -24.82
N SER A 85 -59.41 24.82 -25.87
CA SER A 85 -59.84 24.48 -27.24
C SER A 85 -58.67 23.83 -28.02
N ASN A 86 -58.99 22.88 -28.91
CA ASN A 86 -58.00 22.19 -29.74
C ASN A 86 -57.69 23.02 -31.00
N ALA A 87 -56.40 23.16 -31.33
CA ALA A 87 -55.94 23.54 -32.66
C ALA A 87 -54.74 22.66 -33.05
N SER A 88 -54.94 21.73 -33.99
CA SER A 88 -53.86 20.84 -34.43
C SER A 88 -53.13 21.44 -35.63
N THR A 89 -51.85 21.76 -35.47
CA THR A 89 -50.96 22.09 -36.59
C THR A 89 -49.57 21.50 -36.38
N LYS A 90 -49.32 20.41 -37.10
CA LYS A 90 -48.02 19.86 -37.52
C LYS A 90 -46.96 19.62 -36.45
N ASN A 91 -46.58 18.35 -36.29
CA ASN A 91 -45.25 18.01 -35.77
C ASN A 91 -44.19 18.54 -36.74
N GLU A 92 -43.38 19.51 -36.30
CA GLU A 92 -41.98 19.54 -36.70
C GLU A 92 -41.25 18.61 -35.73
N LEU A 93 -40.74 17.49 -36.25
CA LEU A 93 -39.78 16.67 -35.53
C LEU A 93 -38.47 17.45 -35.48
N VAL A 94 -38.20 18.09 -34.34
CA VAL A 94 -36.84 18.49 -33.99
C VAL A 94 -36.05 17.20 -33.87
N ALA A 95 -35.25 16.89 -34.88
CA ALA A 95 -34.26 15.84 -34.77
C ALA A 95 -33.22 16.30 -33.76
N GLU A 96 -33.01 15.53 -32.70
CA GLU A 96 -31.84 15.71 -31.85
C GLU A 96 -30.60 15.46 -32.71
N GLU A 97 -29.71 16.44 -32.80
CA GLU A 97 -28.40 16.27 -33.41
C GLU A 97 -27.59 15.29 -32.55
N THR A 98 -27.70 14.02 -32.89
CA THR A 98 -26.85 12.95 -32.37
C THR A 98 -25.44 13.19 -32.89
N THR A 99 -24.65 13.90 -32.08
CA THR A 99 -23.23 14.11 -32.32
C THR A 99 -22.56 12.76 -32.55
N HIS A 100 -21.97 12.59 -33.73
CA HIS A 100 -21.42 11.31 -34.14
C HIS A 100 -20.17 11.01 -33.31
N TYR A 101 -20.31 10.14 -32.31
CA TYR A 101 -19.20 9.74 -31.46
C TYR A 101 -18.23 8.86 -32.24
N ASP A 102 -17.13 9.46 -32.68
CA ASP A 102 -15.98 8.77 -33.25
C ASP A 102 -15.06 8.28 -32.12
N PRO A 103 -14.92 6.95 -31.89
CA PRO A 103 -14.05 6.43 -30.83
C PRO A 103 -12.56 6.69 -31.10
N THR A 104 -12.14 6.75 -32.37
CA THR A 104 -10.75 6.93 -32.79
C THR A 104 -10.29 8.37 -32.56
N GLU A 105 -11.08 9.36 -32.96
CA GLU A 105 -10.76 10.77 -32.70
C GLU A 105 -10.91 11.11 -31.21
N ALA A 106 -11.84 10.48 -30.49
CA ALA A 106 -11.92 10.58 -29.03
C ALA A 106 -10.69 9.98 -28.32
N TYR A 107 -10.15 8.87 -28.82
CA TYR A 107 -8.91 8.25 -28.33
C TYR A 107 -7.70 9.15 -28.57
N LYS A 108 -7.54 9.67 -29.79
CA LYS A 108 -6.48 10.63 -30.14
C LYS A 108 -6.56 11.88 -29.27
N THR A 109 -7.76 12.43 -29.07
CA THR A 109 -7.99 13.60 -28.21
C THR A 109 -7.61 13.33 -26.75
N LEU A 110 -8.04 12.19 -26.19
CA LEU A 110 -7.73 11.80 -24.80
C LEU A 110 -6.22 11.65 -24.55
N LEU A 111 -5.47 11.17 -25.54
CA LEU A 111 -4.02 10.98 -25.40
C LEU A 111 -3.18 12.14 -25.96
N GLY A 112 -3.80 13.20 -26.48
CA GLY A 112 -3.09 14.31 -27.11
C GLY A 112 -2.26 13.86 -28.33
N ILE A 113 -2.81 12.97 -29.17
CA ILE A 113 -2.17 12.51 -30.41
C ILE A 113 -2.57 13.47 -31.55
N ASP A 114 -1.58 14.08 -32.20
CA ASP A 114 -1.76 14.99 -33.33
C ASP A 114 -0.62 14.87 -34.36
N ALA A 115 -0.43 15.89 -35.22
CA ALA A 115 0.62 15.91 -36.24
C ALA A 115 2.05 16.16 -35.68
N THR A 116 2.18 16.45 -34.39
CA THR A 116 3.42 16.74 -33.66
C THR A 116 3.66 15.84 -32.46
N SER A 117 2.59 15.29 -31.87
CA SER A 117 2.60 14.31 -30.79
C SER A 117 2.12 12.95 -31.34
N PRO A 118 3.04 11.99 -31.62
CA PRO A 118 2.67 10.68 -32.16
C PRO A 118 2.00 9.80 -31.10
N ASP A 119 1.45 8.66 -31.53
CA ASP A 119 0.89 7.64 -30.65
C ASP A 119 1.93 7.20 -29.59
N PRO A 120 1.65 7.40 -28.28
CA PRO A 120 2.61 7.09 -27.22
C PRO A 120 2.97 5.61 -27.17
N PHE A 121 2.11 4.71 -27.66
CA PHE A 121 2.30 3.26 -27.61
C PHE A 121 2.98 2.65 -28.86
N LEU A 122 3.54 3.47 -29.76
CA LEU A 122 4.48 2.98 -30.78
C LEU A 122 5.83 2.62 -30.15
N ASP A 123 6.51 1.58 -30.64
CA ASP A 123 7.89 1.21 -30.25
C ASP A 123 8.17 1.05 -28.74
N VAL A 124 7.15 0.76 -27.94
CA VAL A 124 7.27 0.26 -26.56
C VAL A 124 6.95 -1.23 -26.51
N GLN A 125 7.61 -1.98 -25.62
CA GLN A 125 7.27 -3.38 -25.33
C GLN A 125 6.61 -3.46 -23.94
N PHE A 126 5.42 -4.04 -23.85
CA PHE A 126 4.83 -4.37 -22.54
C PHE A 126 5.42 -5.68 -21.99
N VAL A 127 5.83 -5.66 -20.73
CA VAL A 127 6.40 -6.79 -20.00
C VAL A 127 5.57 -7.05 -18.75
N LEU A 128 5.08 -8.27 -18.57
CA LEU A 128 4.14 -8.61 -17.51
C LEU A 128 4.76 -9.48 -16.41
N HIS A 129 4.56 -9.06 -15.17
CA HIS A 129 4.94 -9.74 -13.93
C HIS A 129 3.70 -10.20 -13.15
N ARG A 130 3.87 -11.22 -12.31
CA ARG A 130 2.88 -11.53 -11.27
C ARG A 130 3.10 -10.62 -10.06
N ASN A 131 2.06 -10.48 -9.24
CA ASN A 131 2.11 -9.77 -7.98
C ASN A 131 3.25 -10.34 -7.12
N GLY A 132 4.16 -9.50 -6.64
CA GLY A 132 5.29 -9.94 -5.82
C GLY A 132 6.32 -10.85 -6.51
N GLU A 133 6.36 -10.99 -7.85
CA GLU A 133 7.38 -11.80 -8.54
C GLU A 133 8.31 -10.93 -9.42
N ALA A 134 9.61 -10.93 -9.11
CA ALA A 134 10.59 -10.05 -9.74
C ALA A 134 10.87 -10.40 -11.21
N HIS A 135 10.66 -11.67 -11.61
CA HIS A 135 10.88 -12.12 -12.99
C HIS A 135 9.61 -11.97 -13.84
N PRO A 136 9.74 -11.65 -15.15
CA PRO A 136 8.58 -11.50 -16.04
C PRO A 136 8.01 -12.86 -16.47
N CYS A 137 6.68 -12.97 -16.50
CA CYS A 137 5.95 -14.17 -16.93
C CYS A 137 5.39 -14.11 -18.36
N SER A 138 5.35 -12.96 -19.01
CA SER A 138 5.00 -12.84 -20.43
C SER A 138 5.49 -11.52 -21.00
N GLN A 139 5.75 -11.47 -22.30
CA GLN A 139 6.21 -10.26 -22.99
C GLN A 139 5.41 -10.02 -24.28
N GLN A 140 5.31 -8.77 -24.68
CA GLN A 140 4.72 -8.43 -25.97
C GLN A 140 5.62 -8.92 -27.11
N ARG A 141 5.02 -9.59 -28.10
CA ARG A 141 5.72 -10.12 -29.28
C ARG A 141 6.38 -9.00 -30.08
N GLU A 142 7.64 -9.18 -30.48
CA GLU A 142 8.43 -8.17 -31.21
C GLU A 142 7.71 -7.69 -32.49
N GLU A 143 7.14 -8.60 -33.28
CA GLU A 143 6.39 -8.32 -34.52
C GLU A 143 5.19 -7.37 -34.33
N VAL A 144 4.60 -7.35 -33.14
CA VAL A 144 3.43 -6.50 -32.79
C VAL A 144 3.86 -5.05 -32.50
N SER A 145 5.14 -4.82 -32.19
CA SER A 145 5.66 -3.53 -31.73
C SER A 145 6.09 -2.55 -32.83
N SER A 146 6.10 -2.97 -34.11
CA SER A 146 6.84 -2.27 -35.18
C SER A 146 6.09 -2.00 -36.50
N SER A 147 4.79 -2.31 -36.60
CA SER A 147 4.03 -2.16 -37.85
C SER A 147 2.86 -1.17 -37.73
N PRO A 148 3.02 0.09 -38.20
CA PRO A 148 1.89 0.91 -38.57
C PRO A 148 1.36 0.39 -39.91
N ASN A 149 0.25 -0.35 -39.88
CA ASN A 149 -0.40 -0.78 -41.12
C ASN A 149 -1.00 0.44 -41.84
N ASP A 150 -0.48 0.71 -43.04
CA ASP A 150 -1.00 1.70 -43.99
C ASP A 150 -2.47 1.41 -44.33
N GLU A 151 -3.36 2.31 -43.88
CA GLU A 151 -4.63 2.74 -44.53
C GLU A 151 -5.47 3.61 -43.57
N ASP A 152 -5.25 3.50 -42.25
CA ASP A 152 -5.90 4.32 -41.22
C ASP A 152 -4.86 5.01 -40.30
N GLY A 153 -4.81 6.34 -40.37
CA GLY A 153 -3.66 7.15 -39.99
C GLY A 153 -3.37 7.27 -38.49
N SER A 154 -2.07 7.13 -38.18
CA SER A 154 -1.34 7.43 -36.92
C SER A 154 -1.41 6.48 -35.72
N LEU A 155 -2.29 5.46 -35.67
CA LEU A 155 -2.37 4.56 -34.50
C LEU A 155 -1.62 3.22 -34.67
N GLY A 156 -0.84 2.85 -33.65
CA GLY A 156 -0.12 1.58 -33.52
C GLY A 156 -0.99 0.42 -33.03
N VAL A 157 -0.41 -0.78 -32.95
CA VAL A 157 -1.17 -2.02 -32.65
C VAL A 157 -1.71 -2.04 -31.22
N ILE A 158 -0.96 -1.54 -30.23
CA ILE A 158 -1.41 -1.41 -28.84
C ILE A 158 -2.65 -0.50 -28.75
N SER A 159 -2.63 0.64 -29.43
CA SER A 159 -3.76 1.60 -29.47
C SER A 159 -4.98 1.04 -30.19
N LYS A 160 -4.76 0.30 -31.28
CA LYS A 160 -5.81 -0.45 -32.00
C LYS A 160 -6.39 -1.59 -31.14
N ALA A 161 -5.59 -2.22 -30.27
CA ALA A 161 -6.09 -3.17 -29.26
C ALA A 161 -6.96 -2.46 -28.20
N PHE A 162 -6.50 -1.34 -27.62
CA PHE A 162 -7.31 -0.55 -26.67
C PHE A 162 -8.64 -0.06 -27.27
N LEU A 163 -8.65 0.41 -28.51
CA LEU A 163 -9.89 0.78 -29.23
C LEU A 163 -10.82 -0.43 -29.42
N THR A 164 -10.28 -1.58 -29.82
CA THR A 164 -11.07 -2.81 -30.00
C THR A 164 -11.65 -3.31 -28.67
N SER A 165 -10.86 -3.29 -27.60
CA SER A 165 -11.28 -3.69 -26.24
C SER A 165 -12.36 -2.76 -25.68
N SER A 166 -12.25 -1.44 -25.86
CA SER A 166 -13.24 -0.48 -25.35
C SER A 166 -14.59 -0.61 -26.08
N GLN A 167 -14.57 -0.81 -27.40
CA GLN A 167 -15.76 -1.10 -28.19
C GLN A 167 -16.42 -2.44 -27.81
N ARG A 168 -15.64 -3.43 -27.35
CA ARG A 168 -16.16 -4.72 -26.83
C ARG A 168 -16.77 -4.58 -25.43
N LEU A 169 -16.16 -3.78 -24.55
CA LEU A 169 -16.67 -3.50 -23.20
C LEU A 169 -17.98 -2.70 -23.24
N TYR A 170 -18.02 -1.60 -23.99
CA TYR A 170 -19.16 -0.69 -24.06
C TYR A 170 -19.51 -0.31 -25.50
N PRO A 171 -20.14 -1.22 -26.29
CA PRO A 171 -20.49 -0.99 -27.69
C PRO A 171 -21.24 0.34 -27.93
N ASN A 172 -20.48 1.37 -28.29
CA ASN A 172 -20.88 2.77 -28.45
C ASN A 172 -21.71 3.35 -27.28
N LYS A 173 -21.43 2.94 -26.03
CA LYS A 173 -22.20 3.34 -24.83
C LYS A 173 -21.46 4.17 -23.79
N LYS A 174 -20.13 4.12 -23.76
CA LYS A 174 -19.31 4.83 -22.78
C LYS A 174 -18.00 5.26 -23.45
N PRO A 175 -17.67 6.56 -23.48
CA PRO A 175 -16.42 7.02 -24.08
C PRO A 175 -15.23 6.77 -23.15
N LEU A 176 -14.04 6.57 -23.71
CA LEU A 176 -12.83 6.22 -22.96
C LEU A 176 -12.43 7.24 -21.88
N ASN A 177 -12.74 8.53 -22.07
CA ASN A 177 -12.50 9.58 -21.07
C ASN A 177 -13.52 9.60 -19.92
N ALA A 178 -14.51 8.70 -19.93
CA ALA A 178 -15.46 8.48 -18.85
C ALA A 178 -15.30 7.10 -18.19
N PHE A 179 -14.21 6.39 -18.47
CA PHE A 179 -13.83 5.15 -17.79
C PHE A 179 -13.25 5.51 -16.41
N ASP A 180 -13.72 4.83 -15.36
CA ASP A 180 -13.05 4.82 -14.05
C ASP A 180 -12.04 3.67 -13.96
N LYS A 181 -11.36 3.52 -12.82
CA LYS A 181 -10.29 2.52 -12.65
C LYS A 181 -10.76 1.08 -12.90
N TYR A 182 -12.03 0.76 -12.67
CA TYR A 182 -12.56 -0.60 -12.85
C TYR A 182 -12.93 -0.89 -14.31
N ASP A 183 -13.39 0.13 -15.05
CA ASP A 183 -13.49 0.04 -16.51
C ASP A 183 -12.10 -0.13 -17.14
N PHE A 184 -11.08 0.57 -16.60
CA PHE A 184 -9.72 0.53 -17.10
C PHE A 184 -8.99 -0.79 -16.78
N ASP A 185 -9.17 -1.35 -15.58
CA ASP A 185 -8.69 -2.71 -15.22
C ASP A 185 -9.19 -3.76 -16.24
N ALA A 186 -10.48 -3.68 -16.59
CA ALA A 186 -11.09 -4.56 -17.58
C ALA A 186 -10.61 -4.29 -19.01
N LEU A 187 -10.39 -3.03 -19.38
CA LEU A 187 -9.83 -2.61 -20.66
C LEU A 187 -8.42 -3.14 -20.86
N LEU A 188 -7.55 -2.96 -19.87
CA LEU A 188 -6.15 -3.38 -19.91
C LEU A 188 -6.05 -4.91 -19.87
N THR A 189 -6.81 -5.58 -18.98
CA THR A 189 -6.88 -7.06 -18.96
C THR A 189 -7.35 -7.62 -20.30
N HIS A 190 -8.40 -7.07 -20.91
CA HIS A 190 -8.87 -7.53 -22.22
C HIS A 190 -7.83 -7.30 -23.32
N SER A 191 -7.23 -6.10 -23.42
CA SER A 191 -6.22 -5.81 -24.45
C SER A 191 -4.97 -6.69 -24.34
N LEU A 192 -4.55 -7.04 -23.13
CA LEU A 192 -3.40 -7.91 -22.92
C LEU A 192 -3.71 -9.37 -23.25
N ALA A 193 -4.90 -9.87 -22.87
CA ALA A 193 -5.22 -11.30 -22.84
C ALA A 193 -6.18 -11.81 -23.94
N VAL A 194 -6.90 -10.95 -24.66
CA VAL A 194 -7.98 -11.35 -25.58
C VAL A 194 -7.80 -10.74 -26.97
N GLY A 195 -7.32 -11.57 -27.90
CA GLY A 195 -7.24 -11.23 -29.32
C GLY A 195 -8.60 -11.23 -30.03
N SER A 196 -8.71 -10.46 -31.11
CA SER A 196 -9.97 -10.20 -31.81
C SER A 196 -10.50 -11.42 -32.59
N SER A 197 -11.41 -12.18 -31.95
CA SER A 197 -12.26 -13.27 -32.47
C SER A 197 -11.62 -14.67 -32.63
N PRO A 198 -12.22 -15.73 -32.05
CA PRO A 198 -11.74 -17.12 -32.18
C PRO A 198 -11.59 -17.65 -33.60
N ARG A 199 -12.35 -17.13 -34.59
CA ARG A 199 -12.28 -17.64 -35.97
C ARG A 199 -10.92 -17.47 -36.64
N LYS A 200 -10.08 -16.53 -36.19
CA LYS A 200 -8.72 -16.33 -36.70
C LYS A 200 -7.65 -17.20 -36.00
N VAL A 201 -7.99 -17.89 -34.92
CA VAL A 201 -7.05 -18.78 -34.20
C VAL A 201 -6.61 -19.95 -35.10
N ARG A 202 -7.52 -20.49 -35.93
CA ARG A 202 -7.18 -21.52 -36.95
C ARG A 202 -6.28 -21.01 -38.08
N GLU A 203 -6.03 -19.70 -38.18
CA GLU A 203 -5.13 -19.05 -39.14
C GLU A 203 -3.88 -18.45 -38.46
N GLY A 204 -3.58 -18.84 -37.22
CA GLY A 204 -2.38 -18.41 -36.47
C GLY A 204 -2.41 -16.98 -35.93
N HIS A 205 -3.45 -16.19 -36.23
CA HIS A 205 -3.54 -14.78 -35.87
C HIS A 205 -4.22 -14.60 -34.50
N SER A 206 -3.51 -14.92 -33.42
CA SER A 206 -3.84 -14.35 -32.10
C SER A 206 -3.49 -12.87 -32.09
N MET A 207 -4.40 -12.04 -31.56
CA MET A 207 -4.26 -10.58 -31.44
C MET A 207 -4.17 -10.10 -29.98
N GLY A 208 -3.97 -11.01 -29.02
CA GLY A 208 -3.53 -10.61 -27.69
C GLY A 208 -2.14 -9.97 -27.79
N LEU A 209 -1.89 -8.90 -27.06
CA LEU A 209 -0.60 -8.20 -27.12
C LEU A 209 0.55 -9.08 -26.61
N LEU A 210 0.25 -9.95 -25.64
CA LEU A 210 1.18 -10.83 -24.95
C LEU A 210 1.37 -12.18 -25.64
N ASP A 211 2.48 -12.86 -25.33
CA ASP A 211 2.72 -14.24 -25.72
C ASP A 211 2.32 -15.26 -24.64
N ASP A 212 1.64 -16.33 -25.03
CA ASP A 212 1.25 -17.43 -24.12
C ASP A 212 2.45 -18.35 -23.76
N ASN A 213 3.69 -17.91 -24.03
CA ASN A 213 4.91 -18.73 -24.10
C ASN A 213 5.98 -18.38 -23.04
N GLY A 214 5.78 -17.35 -22.21
CA GLY A 214 6.80 -16.71 -21.37
C GLY A 214 7.89 -17.62 -20.81
N GLU A 215 9.10 -17.50 -21.37
CA GLU A 215 10.20 -18.48 -21.24
C GLU A 215 10.69 -18.74 -19.80
N HIS A 216 10.43 -17.82 -18.86
CA HIS A 216 11.08 -17.77 -17.55
C HIS A 216 10.18 -18.08 -16.36
N CYS A 217 8.85 -18.03 -16.50
CA CYS A 217 7.97 -18.39 -15.38
C CYS A 217 7.80 -19.92 -15.30
N SER A 218 8.38 -20.49 -14.24
CA SER A 218 8.04 -21.83 -13.77
C SER A 218 6.51 -21.92 -13.63
N PRO A 219 5.82 -22.82 -14.33
CA PRO A 219 4.41 -22.62 -14.66
C PRO A 219 3.47 -23.05 -13.52
N THR A 220 3.56 -22.41 -12.36
CA THR A 220 2.63 -22.65 -11.24
C THR A 220 1.18 -22.38 -11.63
N TRP A 221 0.93 -21.47 -12.59
CA TRP A 221 -0.35 -21.29 -13.31
C TRP A 221 -0.96 -22.56 -13.94
N ARG A 222 -0.22 -23.67 -14.04
CA ARG A 222 -0.73 -24.97 -14.55
C ARG A 222 -1.09 -25.94 -13.43
N ASP A 223 -0.54 -25.74 -12.23
CA ASP A 223 -0.77 -26.56 -11.02
C ASP A 223 -1.71 -25.86 -10.03
N GLU A 224 -1.84 -24.53 -10.12
CA GLU A 224 -2.91 -23.73 -9.54
C GLU A 224 -4.23 -24.07 -10.25
N GLY A 225 -5.22 -24.59 -9.51
CA GLY A 225 -6.55 -24.85 -10.07
C GLY A 225 -7.36 -23.56 -10.17
N HIS A 226 -7.52 -23.02 -11.38
CA HIS A 226 -8.24 -21.77 -11.62
C HIS A 226 -9.72 -22.02 -11.96
N TYR A 227 -10.59 -21.06 -11.67
CA TYR A 227 -12.03 -21.15 -11.98
C TYR A 227 -12.30 -21.41 -13.46
N LEU A 228 -11.55 -20.73 -14.33
CA LEU A 228 -11.71 -20.81 -15.78
C LEU A 228 -11.26 -22.15 -16.38
N ASP A 229 -10.54 -23.01 -15.64
CA ASP A 229 -10.25 -24.38 -16.08
C ASP A 229 -11.52 -25.23 -16.13
N GLN A 230 -12.44 -25.04 -15.18
CA GLN A 230 -13.71 -25.78 -15.12
C GLN A 230 -14.72 -25.27 -16.16
N VAL A 231 -14.67 -23.98 -16.48
CA VAL A 231 -15.54 -23.38 -17.52
C VAL A 231 -15.25 -23.98 -18.90
N ALA A 232 -14.00 -24.38 -19.17
CA ALA A 232 -13.57 -25.00 -20.42
C ALA A 232 -13.92 -26.50 -20.57
N THR A 233 -14.61 -27.12 -19.60
CA THR A 233 -14.89 -28.57 -19.57
C THR A 233 -16.38 -28.94 -19.47
N THR A 234 -17.32 -28.00 -19.70
CA THR A 234 -18.76 -28.25 -19.47
C THR A 234 -19.57 -28.64 -20.73
N HIS A 235 -18.92 -28.88 -21.87
CA HIS A 235 -19.54 -29.38 -23.11
C HIS A 235 -18.83 -30.65 -23.62
N ASP A 236 -18.96 -31.76 -22.88
CA ASP A 236 -18.75 -33.11 -23.40
C ASP A 236 -20.12 -33.67 -23.85
N ASP A 237 -20.40 -33.69 -25.16
CA ASP A 237 -21.35 -34.63 -25.81
C ASP A 237 -21.37 -34.54 -27.37
N ASP A 238 -20.62 -33.62 -28.02
CA ASP A 238 -20.51 -33.53 -29.49
C ASP A 238 -19.05 -33.39 -29.96
N GLU A 239 -18.60 -34.21 -30.92
CA GLU A 239 -17.18 -34.37 -31.30
C GLU A 239 -16.58 -33.22 -32.15
N ASN A 240 -17.13 -31.99 -32.10
CA ASN A 240 -16.81 -30.96 -33.12
C ASN A 240 -16.89 -29.48 -32.69
N GLU A 241 -16.91 -29.16 -31.39
CA GLU A 241 -16.98 -27.76 -30.92
C GLU A 241 -15.61 -27.15 -30.52
N ASP A 242 -15.44 -25.85 -30.80
CA ASP A 242 -14.21 -25.10 -30.53
C ASP A 242 -14.04 -24.82 -29.02
N LYS A 243 -13.09 -25.50 -28.36
CA LYS A 243 -12.70 -25.17 -26.98
C LYS A 243 -12.18 -23.74 -26.89
N LEU A 244 -12.83 -22.92 -26.06
CA LEU A 244 -12.40 -21.56 -25.73
C LEU A 244 -10.98 -21.56 -25.16
N LEU A 245 -10.02 -21.05 -25.94
CA LEU A 245 -8.64 -20.84 -25.50
C LEU A 245 -8.58 -19.61 -24.59
N ILE A 246 -8.78 -19.83 -23.29
CA ILE A 246 -8.66 -18.81 -22.25
C ILE A 246 -7.16 -18.59 -21.96
N SER A 247 -6.66 -17.39 -22.25
CA SER A 247 -5.26 -17.01 -22.01
C SER A 247 -4.88 -17.18 -20.52
N PRO A 248 -3.63 -17.62 -20.21
CA PRO A 248 -3.18 -17.81 -18.82
C PRO A 248 -3.38 -16.58 -17.93
N LEU A 249 -3.26 -15.37 -18.48
CA LEU A 249 -3.49 -14.13 -17.72
C LEU A 249 -4.90 -14.07 -17.13
N LEU A 250 -5.96 -14.42 -17.90
CA LEU A 250 -7.33 -14.40 -17.38
C LEU A 250 -7.53 -15.40 -16.23
N LYS A 251 -6.91 -16.58 -16.32
CA LYS A 251 -6.96 -17.60 -15.26
C LYS A 251 -6.36 -17.07 -13.97
N TYR A 252 -5.21 -16.40 -14.08
CA TYR A 252 -4.55 -15.75 -12.96
C TYR A 252 -5.36 -14.55 -12.41
N CYS A 253 -6.04 -13.77 -13.26
CA CYS A 253 -6.85 -12.63 -12.81
C CYS A 253 -8.09 -13.03 -11.98
N ASP A 254 -8.82 -14.08 -12.37
CA ASP A 254 -10.01 -14.55 -11.65
C ASP A 254 -9.79 -15.93 -11.02
N MET A 255 -9.39 -15.90 -9.74
CA MET A 255 -9.22 -17.09 -8.91
C MET A 255 -10.54 -17.77 -8.52
N GLY A 256 -11.70 -17.21 -8.90
CA GLY A 256 -13.03 -17.77 -8.65
C GLY A 256 -13.63 -17.45 -7.29
N ILE A 257 -14.92 -17.74 -7.15
CA ILE A 257 -15.74 -17.40 -5.97
C ILE A 257 -15.25 -18.04 -4.64
N GLU A 258 -14.38 -19.05 -4.70
CA GLU A 258 -13.79 -19.71 -3.53
C GLU A 258 -12.39 -19.17 -3.13
N ARG A 259 -11.76 -18.36 -3.99
CA ARG A 259 -10.40 -17.80 -3.77
C ARG A 259 -10.24 -16.32 -4.12
N THR A 260 -11.30 -15.64 -4.55
CA THR A 260 -11.32 -14.19 -4.76
C THR A 260 -11.98 -13.51 -3.55
N PRO A 261 -11.24 -12.77 -2.71
CA PRO A 261 -11.83 -12.02 -1.59
C PRO A 261 -12.82 -10.95 -2.09
N ILE A 262 -13.92 -10.78 -1.34
CA ILE A 262 -14.92 -9.75 -1.64
C ILE A 262 -14.48 -8.46 -0.94
N GLN A 263 -13.91 -7.56 -1.73
CA GLN A 263 -13.52 -6.21 -1.34
C GLN A 263 -14.70 -5.23 -1.39
N LEU A 264 -14.53 -4.02 -0.84
CA LEU A 264 -15.57 -2.97 -0.85
C LEU A 264 -15.96 -2.52 -2.26
N ASP A 265 -15.02 -2.57 -3.20
CA ASP A 265 -15.16 -2.23 -4.61
C ASP A 265 -15.59 -3.40 -5.49
N HIS A 266 -15.74 -4.62 -4.96
CA HIS A 266 -15.95 -5.84 -5.75
C HIS A 266 -17.22 -5.79 -6.62
N SER A 267 -18.22 -4.99 -6.24
CA SER A 267 -19.45 -4.74 -7.01
C SER A 267 -19.28 -3.72 -8.15
N ARG A 268 -18.15 -3.00 -8.21
CA ARG A 268 -17.77 -2.06 -9.27
C ARG A 268 -16.90 -2.72 -10.36
N LEU A 269 -16.28 -3.87 -10.07
CA LEU A 269 -15.42 -4.60 -11.00
C LEU A 269 -16.15 -4.91 -12.32
N VAL A 270 -15.64 -4.35 -13.42
CA VAL A 270 -16.14 -4.62 -14.77
C VAL A 270 -15.58 -5.97 -15.25
N ARG A 271 -16.46 -6.92 -15.59
CA ARG A 271 -16.02 -8.23 -16.09
C ARG A 271 -15.48 -8.13 -17.51
N VAL A 272 -14.41 -8.89 -17.78
CA VAL A 272 -13.78 -9.00 -19.11
C VAL A 272 -14.78 -9.60 -20.10
N PRO A 273 -15.00 -8.98 -21.29
CA PRO A 273 -15.87 -9.51 -22.33
C PRO A 273 -15.54 -10.94 -22.77
N GLU A 274 -16.51 -11.60 -23.42
CA GLU A 274 -16.46 -12.98 -23.94
C GLU A 274 -16.31 -14.08 -22.87
N VAL A 275 -15.38 -13.94 -21.92
CA VAL A 275 -15.08 -14.94 -20.87
C VAL A 275 -15.81 -14.64 -19.55
N LEU A 276 -16.26 -13.40 -19.32
CA LEU A 276 -16.86 -12.90 -18.08
C LEU A 276 -15.98 -13.04 -16.82
N SER A 277 -14.67 -13.25 -17.01
CA SER A 277 -13.64 -13.20 -15.96
C SER A 277 -13.68 -11.88 -15.19
N LEU A 278 -13.38 -11.90 -13.90
CA LEU A 278 -12.91 -10.69 -13.22
C LEU A 278 -11.56 -10.23 -13.80
N PRO A 279 -11.27 -8.92 -13.81
CA PRO A 279 -10.03 -8.37 -14.36
C PRO A 279 -8.89 -8.44 -13.34
N CYS A 280 -7.65 -8.36 -13.83
CA CYS A 280 -6.52 -7.95 -13.01
C CYS A 280 -6.54 -6.43 -12.84
N HIS A 281 -5.90 -5.95 -11.78
CA HIS A 281 -5.41 -4.58 -11.72
C HIS A 281 -3.89 -4.54 -11.85
N PHE A 282 -3.34 -3.38 -12.23
CA PHE A 282 -1.94 -3.28 -12.68
C PHE A 282 -1.19 -2.16 -11.96
N HIS A 283 0.04 -2.45 -11.54
CA HIS A 283 0.97 -1.50 -10.92
C HIS A 283 2.29 -1.44 -11.69
N THR A 284 3.07 -0.38 -11.51
CA THR A 284 4.49 -0.39 -11.87
C THR A 284 5.32 -1.13 -10.80
N ARG A 285 6.62 -1.35 -11.05
CA ARG A 285 7.55 -1.97 -10.08
C ARG A 285 7.64 -1.20 -8.76
N GLU A 286 7.51 0.13 -8.85
CA GLU A 286 7.48 1.10 -7.75
C GLU A 286 6.14 1.10 -6.99
N GLY A 287 5.19 0.23 -7.35
CA GLY A 287 3.88 0.11 -6.70
C GLY A 287 2.85 1.14 -7.14
N VAL A 288 3.17 2.01 -8.10
CA VAL A 288 2.24 3.01 -8.65
C VAL A 288 1.05 2.31 -9.31
N ARG A 289 -0.14 2.40 -8.70
CA ARG A 289 -1.38 1.83 -9.23
C ARG A 289 -1.81 2.57 -10.49
N ILE A 290 -1.97 1.85 -11.60
CA ILE A 290 -2.43 2.42 -12.87
C ILE A 290 -3.97 2.40 -12.88
N THR A 291 -4.57 3.56 -13.12
CA THR A 291 -6.03 3.77 -13.01
C THR A 291 -6.68 4.32 -14.28
N SER A 292 -5.91 4.79 -15.26
CA SER A 292 -6.44 5.34 -16.52
C SER A 292 -5.50 5.15 -17.70
N LEU A 293 -6.06 5.28 -18.92
CA LEU A 293 -5.29 5.19 -20.16
C LEU A 293 -4.33 6.39 -20.34
N GLU A 294 -4.72 7.57 -19.88
CA GLU A 294 -3.86 8.78 -19.86
C GLU A 294 -2.65 8.56 -18.94
N MET A 295 -2.87 7.99 -17.76
CA MET A 295 -1.80 7.63 -16.83
C MET A 295 -0.84 6.59 -17.42
N LEU A 296 -1.37 5.54 -18.07
CA LEU A 296 -0.56 4.55 -18.77
C LEU A 296 0.27 5.19 -19.91
N ALA A 297 -0.33 6.10 -20.69
CA ALA A 297 0.36 6.80 -21.78
C ALA A 297 1.48 7.71 -21.27
N ASN A 298 1.29 8.36 -20.11
CA ASN A 298 2.32 9.20 -19.50
C ASN A 298 3.47 8.36 -18.93
N LEU A 299 3.20 7.22 -18.28
CA LEU A 299 4.23 6.26 -17.86
C LEU A 299 5.06 5.73 -19.05
N VAL A 300 4.45 5.54 -20.22
CA VAL A 300 5.18 5.15 -21.45
C VAL A 300 6.03 6.31 -22.01
N ARG A 301 5.57 7.56 -21.92
CA ARG A 301 6.37 8.73 -22.28
C ARG A 301 7.59 8.86 -21.37
N GLU A 302 7.40 8.76 -20.06
CA GLU A 302 8.49 8.78 -19.07
C GLU A 302 9.50 7.65 -19.29
N ALA A 303 9.06 6.44 -19.66
CA ALA A 303 9.97 5.33 -19.99
C ALA A 303 10.78 5.61 -21.27
N LYS A 304 10.17 6.21 -22.30
CA LYS A 304 10.85 6.63 -23.54
C LYS A 304 11.85 7.76 -23.28
N ASP A 305 11.44 8.80 -22.58
CA ASP A 305 12.28 9.97 -22.29
C ASP A 305 13.57 9.54 -21.54
N LYS A 306 13.48 8.60 -20.59
CA LYS A 306 14.66 8.05 -19.90
C LYS A 306 15.56 7.22 -20.82
N ALA A 307 14.98 6.44 -21.73
CA ALA A 307 15.74 5.64 -22.70
C ALA A 307 16.48 6.53 -23.71
N ASP A 308 15.79 7.53 -24.29
CA ASP A 308 16.35 8.48 -25.25
C ASP A 308 17.43 9.40 -24.61
N ASN A 309 17.28 9.75 -23.33
CA ASN A 309 18.31 10.47 -22.56
C ASN A 309 19.51 9.60 -22.15
N GLY A 310 19.46 8.27 -22.37
CA GLY A 310 20.53 7.35 -22.02
C GLY A 310 20.67 7.12 -20.51
N GLU A 311 19.58 7.28 -19.75
CA GLU A 311 19.51 6.94 -18.32
C GLU A 311 19.40 5.41 -18.16
N CYS A 312 18.65 4.74 -19.05
CA CYS A 312 18.55 3.29 -19.14
C CYS A 312 19.86 2.64 -19.65
N LYS A 313 20.82 2.36 -18.76
CA LYS A 313 22.13 1.76 -19.11
C LYS A 313 22.19 0.25 -18.88
N SER A 314 23.03 -0.43 -19.65
CA SER A 314 23.15 -1.89 -19.68
C SER A 314 24.27 -2.46 -18.80
N ASP A 315 24.75 -1.71 -17.81
CA ASP A 315 25.79 -2.19 -16.88
C ASP A 315 25.15 -3.01 -15.73
N GLU A 316 25.88 -3.99 -15.20
CA GLU A 316 25.36 -5.03 -14.27
C GLU A 316 24.83 -4.53 -12.90
N SER A 317 24.81 -3.22 -12.68
CA SER A 317 24.22 -2.56 -11.49
C SER A 317 22.89 -1.84 -11.77
N ALA A 318 22.40 -1.86 -13.01
CA ALA A 318 21.29 -1.01 -13.48
C ALA A 318 19.94 -1.76 -13.59
N GLU A 319 19.52 -2.46 -12.54
CA GLU A 319 18.10 -2.87 -12.39
C GLU A 319 17.22 -1.66 -12.01
N GLU A 320 17.29 -0.52 -12.73
CA GLU A 320 16.58 0.71 -12.36
C GLU A 320 15.16 0.81 -12.93
N GLY A 321 14.17 0.38 -12.14
CA GLY A 321 12.74 0.68 -12.33
C GLY A 321 12.16 0.31 -13.71
N THR A 322 11.45 1.26 -14.32
CA THR A 322 10.83 1.18 -15.67
C THR A 322 11.81 1.41 -16.84
N CYS A 323 13.11 1.23 -16.63
CA CYS A 323 14.18 1.60 -17.57
C CYS A 323 14.88 0.39 -18.23
N ASN A 324 14.21 -0.75 -18.39
CA ASN A 324 14.78 -1.88 -19.13
C ASN A 324 14.59 -1.68 -20.63
N ASN A 325 15.56 -2.15 -21.42
CA ASN A 325 15.42 -2.31 -22.86
C ASN A 325 15.25 -3.79 -23.22
N ASP A 326 14.78 -4.09 -24.43
CA ASP A 326 14.76 -5.47 -24.96
C ASP A 326 16.17 -6.12 -25.01
N ARG A 327 16.22 -7.44 -25.33
CA ARG A 327 17.48 -8.22 -25.36
C ARG A 327 18.53 -7.70 -26.37
N ASN A 328 18.16 -6.81 -27.29
CA ASN A 328 19.05 -6.17 -28.26
C ASN A 328 19.36 -4.69 -27.92
N GLY A 329 18.76 -4.13 -26.88
CA GLY A 329 18.84 -2.71 -26.52
C GLY A 329 18.02 -1.79 -27.42
N THR A 330 17.03 -2.30 -28.15
CA THR A 330 16.37 -1.55 -29.25
C THR A 330 15.05 -0.86 -28.91
N LYS A 331 14.34 -1.25 -27.85
CA LYS A 331 13.07 -0.65 -27.42
C LYS A 331 12.92 -0.59 -25.89
N PRO A 332 12.33 0.49 -25.34
CA PRO A 332 12.01 0.58 -23.91
C PRO A 332 10.88 -0.38 -23.51
N GLN A 333 11.01 -0.95 -22.31
CA GLN A 333 10.06 -1.89 -21.72
C GLN A 333 9.22 -1.25 -20.61
N LEU A 334 7.89 -1.32 -20.74
CA LEU A 334 6.98 -0.98 -19.64
C LEU A 334 6.67 -2.24 -18.81
N HIS A 335 7.15 -2.25 -17.56
CA HIS A 335 6.93 -3.34 -16.62
C HIS A 335 5.62 -3.15 -15.85
N LEU A 336 4.72 -4.12 -16.01
CA LEU A 336 3.38 -4.14 -15.43
C LEU A 336 3.23 -5.34 -14.47
N TYR A 337 2.84 -5.08 -13.23
CA TYR A 337 2.61 -6.09 -12.20
C TYR A 337 1.12 -6.37 -12.10
N ALA A 338 0.69 -7.55 -12.57
CA ALA A 338 -0.69 -7.98 -12.52
C ALA A 338 -1.06 -8.48 -11.12
N VAL A 339 -2.03 -7.84 -10.50
CA VAL A 339 -2.62 -8.23 -9.22
C VAL A 339 -4.02 -8.79 -9.48
N GLN A 340 -4.31 -9.96 -8.91
CA GLN A 340 -5.56 -10.69 -9.12
C GLN A 340 -6.75 -9.92 -8.53
N ALA A 341 -7.97 -10.22 -9.01
CA ALA A 341 -9.19 -9.67 -8.43
C ALA A 341 -9.26 -9.94 -6.92
N GLY A 342 -9.61 -8.93 -6.14
CA GLY A 342 -9.72 -9.02 -4.69
C GLY A 342 -8.41 -9.22 -3.92
N ARG A 343 -7.24 -9.18 -4.59
CA ARG A 343 -5.91 -9.18 -3.94
C ARG A 343 -5.36 -7.76 -3.81
N VAL A 344 -4.17 -7.64 -3.22
CA VAL A 344 -3.48 -6.37 -2.93
C VAL A 344 -2.04 -6.44 -3.42
N PHE A 345 -1.47 -5.30 -3.82
CA PHE A 345 -0.10 -5.25 -4.34
C PHE A 345 0.95 -5.61 -3.29
N VAL A 346 1.97 -6.35 -3.72
CA VAL A 346 3.13 -6.78 -2.93
C VAL A 346 4.40 -6.49 -3.73
N PHE A 347 5.37 -5.79 -3.12
CA PHE A 347 6.65 -5.52 -3.78
C PHE A 347 7.38 -6.81 -4.16
N ALA A 348 8.08 -6.73 -5.29
CA ALA A 348 8.70 -7.85 -5.99
C ALA A 348 10.23 -7.65 -6.09
N PRO A 349 10.99 -7.82 -4.98
CA PRO A 349 12.42 -7.56 -4.96
C PRO A 349 13.22 -8.65 -5.68
N SER A 350 14.17 -8.24 -6.52
CA SER A 350 15.17 -9.08 -7.19
C SER A 350 16.31 -9.47 -6.23
N HIS A 351 16.88 -8.49 -5.53
CA HIS A 351 18.12 -8.68 -4.76
C HIS A 351 18.12 -7.89 -3.44
N VAL A 352 18.95 -8.30 -2.48
CA VAL A 352 19.18 -7.52 -1.25
C VAL A 352 20.01 -6.27 -1.61
N GLY A 353 19.69 -5.12 -1.01
CA GLY A 353 20.31 -3.84 -1.29
C GLY A 353 19.66 -3.04 -2.43
N GLU A 354 18.77 -3.64 -3.23
CA GLU A 354 17.95 -3.00 -4.27
C GLU A 354 17.16 -1.80 -3.70
N ILE A 355 17.01 -0.73 -4.49
CA ILE A 355 16.33 0.51 -4.09
C ILE A 355 15.18 0.84 -5.05
N PHE A 356 14.00 1.12 -4.49
CA PHE A 356 12.83 1.63 -5.22
C PHE A 356 12.63 3.10 -4.89
N HIS A 357 12.50 3.97 -5.89
CA HIS A 357 11.97 5.33 -5.72
C HIS A 357 10.44 5.27 -5.75
N LEU A 358 9.75 5.93 -4.80
CA LEU A 358 8.28 5.93 -4.71
C LEU A 358 7.69 7.30 -5.09
N PRO A 359 7.55 7.65 -6.39
CA PRO A 359 7.15 8.99 -6.82
C PRO A 359 5.73 9.39 -6.41
N HIS A 360 4.87 8.43 -6.09
CA HIS A 360 3.48 8.63 -5.63
C HIS A 360 3.34 8.78 -4.11
N VAL A 361 4.43 8.70 -3.34
CA VAL A 361 4.43 8.83 -1.88
C VAL A 361 5.01 10.17 -1.47
N THR A 362 4.14 11.15 -1.20
CA THR A 362 4.54 12.44 -0.64
C THR A 362 5.19 12.26 0.73
N SER A 363 6.44 12.69 0.88
CA SER A 363 7.17 12.72 2.14
C SER A 363 6.58 13.71 3.16
N HIS A 364 7.09 13.66 4.39
CA HIS A 364 6.89 14.71 5.39
C HIS A 364 7.58 16.05 5.00
N ASP A 365 8.66 15.98 4.23
CA ASP A 365 9.32 17.12 3.58
C ASP A 365 9.10 17.02 2.05
N PRO A 366 8.33 17.93 1.42
CA PRO A 366 8.09 17.90 -0.03
C PRO A 366 9.35 17.98 -0.91
N ASN A 367 10.51 18.31 -0.35
CA ASN A 367 11.79 18.36 -1.07
C ASN A 367 12.55 17.03 -1.04
N GLN A 368 12.06 16.03 -0.29
CA GLN A 368 12.73 14.73 -0.10
C GLN A 368 11.90 13.60 -0.71
N PRO A 369 12.32 12.98 -1.82
CA PRO A 369 11.67 11.76 -2.34
C PRO A 369 11.76 10.60 -1.33
N VAL A 370 10.73 9.74 -1.35
CA VAL A 370 10.66 8.53 -0.52
C VAL A 370 11.28 7.36 -1.28
N TYR A 371 12.07 6.55 -0.58
CA TYR A 371 12.69 5.34 -1.14
C TYR A 371 12.43 4.12 -0.25
N LEU A 372 12.34 2.94 -0.86
CA LEU A 372 12.49 1.66 -0.19
C LEU A 372 13.86 1.07 -0.50
N GLN A 373 14.50 0.42 0.48
CA GLN A 373 15.64 -0.47 0.23
C GLN A 373 15.36 -1.88 0.72
N VAL A 374 15.66 -2.90 -0.08
CA VAL A 374 15.50 -4.31 0.29
C VAL A 374 16.51 -4.73 1.35
N LEU A 375 16.04 -5.03 2.56
CA LEU A 375 16.83 -5.62 3.63
C LEU A 375 16.80 -7.16 3.59
N SER A 376 15.74 -7.76 3.03
CA SER A 376 15.60 -9.20 2.83
C SER A 376 14.48 -9.53 1.85
N ILE A 377 14.64 -10.62 1.10
CA ILE A 377 13.63 -11.20 0.19
C ILE A 377 12.78 -12.27 0.91
N SER A 378 13.32 -12.95 1.93
CA SER A 378 12.61 -14.01 2.66
C SER A 378 12.92 -14.01 4.17
N PRO A 379 12.06 -13.44 5.03
CA PRO A 379 10.82 -12.71 4.68
C PRO A 379 11.11 -11.43 3.90
N ARG A 380 10.10 -10.88 3.19
CA ARG A 380 10.21 -9.60 2.49
C ARG A 380 10.26 -8.46 3.52
N VAL A 381 11.40 -7.78 3.63
CA VAL A 381 11.65 -6.68 4.58
C VAL A 381 12.36 -5.54 3.87
N PHE A 382 11.89 -4.31 4.07
CA PHE A 382 12.40 -3.10 3.44
C PHE A 382 12.62 -2.00 4.49
N ASP A 383 13.69 -1.22 4.32
CA ASP A 383 13.85 0.07 4.99
C ASP A 383 13.09 1.15 4.20
N ILE A 384 12.49 2.14 4.86
CA ILE A 384 11.79 3.25 4.20
C ILE A 384 12.47 4.58 4.58
N TYR A 385 13.06 5.24 3.59
CA TYR A 385 13.77 6.51 3.76
C TYR A 385 12.85 7.72 3.61
N ASN A 386 13.17 8.79 4.33
CA ASN A 386 12.50 10.10 4.32
C ASN A 386 11.00 10.06 4.67
N PHE A 387 10.51 8.95 5.24
CA PHE A 387 9.08 8.65 5.33
C PHE A 387 8.28 9.47 6.37
N PHE A 388 8.89 9.86 7.49
CA PHE A 388 8.23 10.59 8.58
C PHE A 388 9.25 11.35 9.44
N SER A 389 8.80 12.37 10.17
CA SER A 389 9.67 13.30 10.88
C SER A 389 9.84 12.99 12.38
N ARG A 390 10.85 13.61 13.00
CA ARG A 390 11.06 13.56 14.46
C ARG A 390 9.99 14.36 15.22
N GLU A 391 9.42 15.39 14.59
CA GLU A 391 8.31 16.20 15.09
C GLU A 391 6.99 15.41 15.03
N GLU A 392 6.72 14.69 13.94
CA GLU A 392 5.58 13.75 13.85
C GLU A 392 5.71 12.65 14.91
N SER A 393 6.91 12.09 15.10
CA SER A 393 7.22 11.12 16.15
C SER A 393 6.92 11.69 17.54
N ALA A 394 7.41 12.90 17.84
CA ALA A 394 7.19 13.57 19.12
C ALA A 394 5.71 13.89 19.36
N ALA A 395 4.96 14.28 18.33
CA ALA A 395 3.53 14.55 18.43
C ALA A 395 2.73 13.26 18.75
N ILE A 396 3.01 12.16 18.04
CA ILE A 396 2.35 10.86 18.24
C ILE A 396 2.63 10.33 19.66
N VAL A 397 3.89 10.35 20.12
CA VAL A 397 4.26 9.94 21.48
C VAL A 397 3.61 10.85 22.53
N SER A 398 3.62 12.17 22.33
CA SER A 398 2.99 13.13 23.25
C SER A 398 1.49 12.91 23.39
N LYS A 399 0.80 12.61 22.27
CA LYS A 399 -0.63 12.28 22.26
C LYS A 399 -0.91 10.93 22.94
N ALA A 400 -0.10 9.90 22.70
CA ALA A 400 -0.24 8.60 23.35
C ALA A 400 -0.01 8.66 24.88
N LEU A 401 0.87 9.55 25.35
CA LEU A 401 1.07 9.84 26.77
C LEU A 401 -0.05 10.68 27.41
N ALA A 402 -0.77 11.48 26.61
CA ALA A 402 -1.93 12.26 27.06
C ALA A 402 -3.27 11.49 26.96
N GLU A 403 -3.30 10.35 26.27
CA GLU A 403 -4.49 9.52 26.10
C GLU A 403 -4.87 8.82 27.41
N THR A 404 -6.16 8.87 27.76
CA THR A 404 -6.68 8.41 29.07
C THR A 404 -7.81 7.39 28.96
N SER A 405 -8.38 7.17 27.78
CA SER A 405 -9.43 6.16 27.57
C SER A 405 -8.88 4.73 27.75
N GLU A 406 -9.61 3.88 28.48
CA GLU A 406 -9.20 2.49 28.77
C GLU A 406 -8.93 1.65 27.50
N SER A 407 -9.57 1.99 26.39
CA SER A 407 -9.35 1.37 25.08
C SER A 407 -8.00 1.73 24.46
N HIS A 408 -7.59 3.00 24.49
CA HIS A 408 -6.49 3.52 23.66
C HIS A 408 -5.20 3.89 24.43
N LYS A 409 -5.30 4.19 25.73
CA LYS A 409 -4.15 4.62 26.55
C LYS A 409 -3.01 3.59 26.59
N MET A 410 -1.80 4.07 26.85
CA MET A 410 -0.63 3.22 27.11
C MET A 410 -0.87 2.28 28.31
N LYS A 411 -0.60 0.98 28.12
CA LYS A 411 -0.81 -0.10 29.10
C LYS A 411 0.07 -1.31 28.75
N ARG A 412 0.27 -2.24 29.70
CA ARG A 412 1.03 -3.48 29.42
C ARG A 412 0.35 -4.29 28.33
N SER A 413 1.13 -4.72 27.34
CA SER A 413 0.62 -5.35 26.13
C SER A 413 0.18 -6.80 26.32
N SER A 414 -0.85 -7.22 25.57
CA SER A 414 -1.48 -8.55 25.61
C SER A 414 -1.32 -9.32 24.28
N THR A 415 -1.92 -10.52 24.19
CA THR A 415 -1.84 -11.42 23.03
C THR A 415 -3.17 -12.13 22.73
N GLY A 416 -3.52 -12.25 21.45
CA GLY A 416 -4.66 -13.05 20.95
C GLY A 416 -5.83 -12.21 20.42
N ALA A 417 -6.62 -12.78 19.50
CA ALA A 417 -7.81 -12.12 18.94
C ALA A 417 -8.93 -11.92 19.99
N SER A 418 -9.02 -12.82 20.97
CA SER A 418 -10.11 -12.90 21.95
C SER A 418 -9.67 -12.54 23.38
N GLY A 419 -9.16 -11.32 23.59
CA GLY A 419 -9.06 -10.69 24.91
C GLY A 419 -7.73 -10.79 25.67
N TYR A 420 -7.68 -10.12 26.83
CA TYR A 420 -6.44 -9.85 27.57
C TYR A 420 -5.92 -11.07 28.36
N ASN A 421 -4.95 -11.78 27.78
CA ASN A 421 -3.92 -12.47 28.57
C ASN A 421 -2.67 -11.58 28.67
N VAL A 422 -2.25 -11.26 29.90
CA VAL A 422 -0.99 -10.56 30.18
C VAL A 422 0.13 -11.60 30.18
N ASN A 423 0.82 -11.76 29.05
CA ASN A 423 1.92 -12.69 28.94
C ASN A 423 3.11 -12.23 29.80
N SER A 424 3.68 -13.11 30.62
CA SER A 424 4.91 -12.85 31.37
C SER A 424 6.08 -12.49 30.45
N GLN A 425 6.10 -13.06 29.24
CA GLN A 425 7.11 -12.87 28.18
C GLN A 425 6.80 -11.69 27.23
N ARG A 426 5.76 -10.89 27.51
CA ARG A 426 5.58 -9.58 26.87
C ARG A 426 5.62 -8.50 27.96
N THR A 427 6.72 -7.74 27.97
CA THR A 427 7.02 -6.74 29.00
C THR A 427 6.92 -5.30 28.48
N SER A 428 6.63 -5.13 27.19
CA SER A 428 6.33 -3.84 26.56
C SER A 428 5.03 -3.19 27.07
N GLU A 429 4.95 -1.88 26.90
CA GLU A 429 3.70 -1.11 26.93
C GLU A 429 3.25 -0.79 25.50
N ASN A 430 1.93 -0.73 25.28
CA ASN A 430 1.34 -0.27 24.04
C ASN A 430 0.06 0.56 24.27
N GLY A 431 -0.21 1.46 23.34
CA GLY A 431 -1.45 2.22 23.19
C GLY A 431 -1.84 2.26 21.70
N PHE A 432 -2.87 3.02 21.36
CA PHE A 432 -3.35 3.15 19.98
C PHE A 432 -3.77 4.58 19.70
N ASP A 433 -3.29 5.16 18.59
CA ASP A 433 -3.86 6.38 18.03
C ASP A 433 -4.63 6.06 16.74
N THR A 434 -5.95 6.22 16.80
CA THR A 434 -6.84 6.02 15.66
C THR A 434 -7.14 7.33 14.92
N HIS A 435 -7.02 8.49 15.57
CA HIS A 435 -7.64 9.76 15.11
C HIS A 435 -6.73 11.00 15.18
N GLY A 436 -5.49 10.88 15.67
CA GLY A 436 -4.53 11.99 15.65
C GLY A 436 -4.21 12.44 14.23
N LYS A 437 -4.02 13.75 14.03
CA LYS A 437 -3.70 14.35 12.73
C LYS A 437 -2.44 13.74 12.13
N GLU A 438 -1.39 13.63 12.93
CA GLU A 438 -0.09 13.08 12.54
C GLU A 438 -0.19 11.57 12.30
N ALA A 439 -0.92 10.84 13.16
CA ALA A 439 -1.19 9.42 12.95
C ALA A 439 -1.98 9.16 11.65
N GLN A 440 -3.03 9.94 11.36
CA GLN A 440 -3.82 9.82 10.12
C GLN A 440 -3.04 10.24 8.87
N ALA A 441 -2.14 11.23 8.96
CA ALA A 441 -1.23 11.58 7.87
C ALA A 441 -0.26 10.42 7.57
N VAL A 442 0.36 9.85 8.61
CA VAL A 442 1.23 8.67 8.51
C VAL A 442 0.48 7.45 7.98
N LYS A 443 -0.74 7.17 8.47
CA LYS A 443 -1.59 6.07 7.98
C LYS A 443 -1.87 6.18 6.48
N ARG A 444 -2.09 7.39 5.96
CA ARG A 444 -2.26 7.63 4.51
C ARG A 444 -0.97 7.36 3.75
N ARG A 445 0.16 7.91 4.19
CA ARG A 445 1.47 7.61 3.56
C ARG A 445 1.79 6.11 3.54
N CYS A 446 1.43 5.38 4.59
CA CYS A 446 1.58 3.92 4.65
C CYS A 446 0.73 3.19 3.59
N MET A 447 -0.52 3.61 3.36
CA MET A 447 -1.37 3.04 2.31
C MET A 447 -0.82 3.34 0.91
N ASN A 448 -0.35 4.57 0.66
CA ASN A 448 0.32 4.92 -0.60
C ASN A 448 1.57 4.05 -0.84
N VAL A 449 2.42 3.83 0.17
CA VAL A 449 3.60 2.93 0.06
C VAL A 449 3.19 1.53 -0.37
N LEU A 450 2.07 1.00 0.14
CA LEU A 450 1.54 -0.31 -0.24
C LEU A 450 0.80 -0.33 -1.59
N GLY A 451 0.82 0.77 -2.35
CA GLY A 451 0.24 0.87 -3.68
C GLY A 451 -1.27 1.16 -3.71
N PHE A 452 -1.92 1.39 -2.56
CA PHE A 452 -3.33 1.80 -2.55
C PHE A 452 -3.48 3.22 -3.10
N ASP A 453 -4.42 3.43 -4.02
CA ASP A 453 -4.75 4.73 -4.61
C ASP A 453 -5.79 5.52 -3.79
N GLU A 454 -6.56 4.83 -2.93
CA GLU A 454 -7.55 5.42 -2.01
C GLU A 454 -7.29 4.95 -0.56
N TYR A 455 -7.52 5.83 0.41
CA TYR A 455 -7.34 5.51 1.83
C TYR A 455 -8.59 4.89 2.45
N GLU A 456 -8.50 3.62 2.85
CA GLU A 456 -9.59 2.89 3.50
C GLU A 456 -9.29 2.57 4.97
N GLU A 457 -10.02 3.21 5.89
CA GLU A 457 -9.91 2.97 7.35
C GLU A 457 -10.27 1.51 7.71
N SER A 458 -11.14 0.86 6.92
CA SER A 458 -11.52 -0.54 7.10
C SER A 458 -10.38 -1.54 6.86
N LEU A 459 -9.33 -1.13 6.13
CA LEU A 459 -8.12 -1.92 5.86
C LEU A 459 -7.00 -1.67 6.87
N THR A 460 -7.19 -0.78 7.86
CA THR A 460 -6.11 -0.37 8.77
C THR A 460 -6.54 -0.49 10.24
N ASP A 461 -5.63 -0.96 11.09
CA ASP A 461 -5.78 -0.79 12.54
C ASP A 461 -5.53 0.67 12.96
N GLY A 462 -5.80 1.00 14.23
CA GLY A 462 -5.21 2.21 14.83
C GLY A 462 -3.69 2.09 14.87
N LEU A 463 -2.99 3.23 14.78
CA LEU A 463 -1.53 3.26 14.87
C LEU A 463 -1.11 2.85 16.28
N GLN A 464 -0.58 1.64 16.46
CA GLN A 464 -0.21 1.12 17.76
C GLN A 464 1.11 1.75 18.21
N VAL A 465 1.05 2.68 19.17
CA VAL A 465 2.25 3.24 19.79
C VAL A 465 2.81 2.23 20.80
N LEU A 466 4.13 2.05 20.79
CA LEU A 466 4.89 1.06 21.54
C LEU A 466 5.96 1.74 22.40
N ARG A 467 6.12 1.25 23.63
CA ARG A 467 7.23 1.64 24.52
C ARG A 467 7.90 0.39 25.10
N TYR A 468 9.22 0.38 25.02
CA TYR A 468 10.08 -0.62 25.63
C TYR A 468 11.06 0.07 26.58
N ASN A 469 10.81 -0.09 27.88
CA ASN A 469 11.75 0.28 28.95
C ASN A 469 12.97 -0.68 28.96
N LYS A 470 14.03 -0.35 29.70
CA LYS A 470 15.18 -1.24 29.94
C LYS A 470 14.73 -2.66 30.36
N THR A 471 15.44 -3.66 29.86
CA THR A 471 15.18 -5.12 29.91
C THR A 471 13.85 -5.58 29.33
N THR A 472 12.97 -4.70 28.85
CA THR A 472 11.71 -5.14 28.23
C THR A 472 11.92 -5.56 26.78
N ALA A 473 11.13 -6.53 26.36
CA ALA A 473 11.22 -7.22 25.08
C ALA A 473 9.84 -7.73 24.63
N TYR A 474 9.76 -8.21 23.40
CA TYR A 474 8.59 -8.89 22.87
C TYR A 474 9.01 -10.09 22.03
N ILE A 475 8.73 -11.29 22.54
CA ILE A 475 9.02 -12.58 21.90
C ILE A 475 8.70 -12.64 20.40
N PRO A 476 9.43 -13.47 19.61
CA PRO A 476 9.10 -13.73 18.22
C PRO A 476 7.64 -14.20 18.03
N HIS A 477 6.91 -13.48 17.19
CA HIS A 477 5.49 -13.70 16.90
C HIS A 477 5.21 -13.37 15.41
N LEU A 478 3.97 -13.62 15.00
CA LEU A 478 3.45 -13.30 13.67
C LEU A 478 2.38 -12.23 13.84
N ASP A 479 2.29 -11.30 12.89
CA ASP A 479 1.35 -10.18 12.96
C ASP A 479 -0.03 -10.53 12.41
N TRP A 480 -0.09 -11.48 11.47
CA TRP A 480 -1.33 -12.09 11.00
C TRP A 480 -1.99 -12.93 12.11
N ILE A 481 -3.32 -12.96 12.10
CA ILE A 481 -4.15 -13.58 13.14
C ILE A 481 -4.41 -15.04 12.80
N ASP A 482 -4.19 -15.92 13.77
CA ASP A 482 -4.25 -17.36 13.61
C ASP A 482 -5.50 -17.94 14.29
N ASP A 483 -6.38 -18.59 13.51
CA ASP A 483 -7.55 -19.34 14.00
C ASP A 483 -7.54 -20.77 13.43
N TYR A 484 -6.54 -21.57 13.83
CA TYR A 484 -6.46 -23.02 13.58
C TYR A 484 -7.77 -23.78 13.86
N GLN A 485 -8.64 -23.27 14.74
CA GLN A 485 -9.84 -23.98 15.18
C GLN A 485 -11.10 -23.50 14.44
N LYS A 486 -10.98 -22.51 13.55
CA LYS A 486 -12.06 -21.88 12.76
C LYS A 486 -13.29 -21.59 13.62
N LYS A 487 -13.04 -20.91 14.75
CA LYS A 487 -13.99 -20.59 15.83
C LYS A 487 -14.49 -19.15 15.80
N GLU A 488 -13.75 -18.23 15.22
CA GLU A 488 -14.12 -16.81 15.17
C GLU A 488 -15.17 -16.56 14.09
N GLU A 489 -16.03 -15.54 14.29
CA GLU A 489 -17.03 -15.14 13.28
C GLU A 489 -16.38 -14.45 12.07
N HIS A 490 -15.18 -13.89 12.24
CA HIS A 490 -14.34 -13.36 11.16
C HIS A 490 -13.55 -14.47 10.48
N ASN A 491 -13.48 -14.48 9.15
CA ASN A 491 -12.72 -15.48 8.40
C ASN A 491 -11.27 -15.00 8.17
N TYR A 492 -10.32 -15.54 8.95
CA TYR A 492 -8.89 -15.23 8.87
C TYR A 492 -8.13 -16.01 7.77
N ASP A 493 -8.81 -16.87 7.00
CA ASP A 493 -8.23 -17.68 5.92
C ASP A 493 -7.94 -16.83 4.67
N SER A 494 -6.86 -16.06 4.72
CA SER A 494 -6.46 -15.10 3.68
C SER A 494 -5.99 -15.75 2.38
N ALA A 495 -5.67 -17.05 2.37
CA ALA A 495 -5.41 -17.79 1.13
C ALA A 495 -6.72 -18.03 0.35
N GLY A 496 -7.83 -18.29 1.05
CA GLY A 496 -9.17 -18.30 0.48
C GLY A 496 -9.79 -16.89 0.35
N VAL A 497 -11.09 -16.79 0.65
CA VAL A 497 -11.86 -15.52 0.65
C VAL A 497 -11.83 -14.76 1.99
N GLY A 498 -10.95 -15.12 2.92
CA GLY A 498 -10.82 -14.46 4.23
C GLY A 498 -10.05 -13.14 4.17
N SER A 499 -10.07 -12.39 5.29
CA SER A 499 -9.20 -11.23 5.46
C SER A 499 -8.32 -11.33 6.70
N ASN A 500 -7.08 -10.89 6.56
CA ASN A 500 -6.05 -10.94 7.58
C ASN A 500 -5.02 -9.83 7.33
N ARG A 501 -4.17 -9.53 8.32
CA ARG A 501 -3.09 -8.55 8.18
C ARG A 501 -2.06 -9.08 7.18
N PHE A 502 -1.71 -8.28 6.17
CA PHE A 502 -0.84 -8.67 5.06
C PHE A 502 0.50 -7.93 5.06
N ALA A 503 0.53 -6.72 5.62
CA ALA A 503 1.72 -5.90 5.75
C ALA A 503 1.73 -5.15 7.09
N THR A 504 2.93 -4.96 7.63
CA THR A 504 3.20 -4.14 8.81
C THR A 504 4.21 -3.07 8.43
N ILE A 505 3.92 -1.83 8.81
CA ILE A 505 4.89 -0.73 8.75
C ILE A 505 5.22 -0.31 10.19
N LEU A 506 6.47 -0.51 10.57
CA LEU A 506 7.04 -0.24 11.89
C LEU A 506 7.87 1.04 11.84
N LEU A 507 7.48 2.02 12.66
CA LEU A 507 8.07 3.36 12.75
C LEU A 507 8.93 3.45 14.00
N TYR A 508 10.22 3.73 13.88
CA TYR A 508 11.10 3.94 15.03
C TYR A 508 11.14 5.40 15.44
N MET A 509 10.82 5.68 16.71
CA MET A 509 10.70 7.03 17.24
C MET A 509 11.87 7.42 18.17
N SER A 510 12.66 6.43 18.61
CA SER A 510 13.88 6.61 19.40
C SER A 510 15.13 6.16 18.64
N ASP A 511 16.26 6.82 18.94
CA ASP A 511 17.60 6.37 18.55
C ASP A 511 18.15 5.44 19.64
N LEU A 512 18.51 4.20 19.30
CA LEU A 512 19.38 3.35 20.13
C LEU A 512 20.62 2.96 19.30
N THR A 513 21.79 2.94 19.94
CA THR A 513 23.08 2.68 19.28
C THR A 513 23.47 1.20 19.36
N GLU A 514 24.59 0.84 18.74
CA GLU A 514 25.11 -0.53 18.79
C GLU A 514 25.49 -0.92 20.22
N GLY A 515 24.82 -1.93 20.77
CA GLY A 515 24.95 -2.36 22.17
C GLY A 515 23.80 -1.92 23.08
N ASP A 516 23.05 -0.86 22.73
CA ASP A 516 21.84 -0.47 23.50
C ASP A 516 20.68 -1.47 23.32
N GLY A 517 20.72 -2.29 22.26
CA GLY A 517 19.73 -3.33 21.96
C GLY A 517 18.44 -2.77 21.36
N GLY A 518 17.30 -3.41 21.67
CA GLY A 518 16.00 -2.96 21.16
C GLY A 518 15.78 -3.13 19.65
N GLU A 519 16.59 -3.92 18.95
CA GLU A 519 16.38 -4.22 17.53
C GLU A 519 15.04 -4.95 17.28
N THR A 520 14.59 -4.99 16.02
CA THR A 520 13.50 -5.86 15.60
C THR A 520 14.08 -7.02 14.82
N VAL A 521 14.10 -8.21 15.43
CA VAL A 521 14.72 -9.41 14.88
C VAL A 521 13.71 -10.27 14.13
N PHE A 522 13.97 -10.54 12.85
CA PHE A 522 13.25 -11.53 12.04
C PHE A 522 13.94 -12.88 12.24
N SER A 523 13.41 -13.67 13.18
CA SER A 523 14.09 -14.87 13.71
C SER A 523 14.28 -16.01 12.70
N ARG A 524 13.60 -15.95 11.54
CA ARG A 524 13.77 -16.85 10.39
C ARG A 524 14.48 -16.19 9.20
N GLY A 525 14.72 -14.88 9.23
CA GLY A 525 15.41 -14.14 8.16
C GLY A 525 16.94 -14.28 8.20
N TRP A 526 17.56 -14.10 7.04
CA TRP A 526 19.02 -14.02 6.89
C TRP A 526 19.49 -12.56 7.02
N PRO A 527 20.60 -12.26 7.73
CA PRO A 527 21.14 -10.89 7.78
C PRO A 527 21.46 -10.34 6.38
N PRO A 528 21.39 -9.02 6.13
CA PRO A 528 21.82 -8.46 4.87
C PRO A 528 23.33 -8.68 4.70
N GLU A 529 23.78 -8.82 3.46
CA GLU A 529 25.20 -8.78 3.02
C GLU A 529 26.16 -9.86 3.59
N LEU A 530 25.79 -10.61 4.63
CA LEU A 530 26.62 -11.68 5.19
C LEU A 530 26.57 -12.97 4.37
N THR A 531 27.75 -13.52 4.05
CA THR A 531 27.87 -14.87 3.47
C THR A 531 27.62 -15.98 4.49
N GLU A 532 27.42 -17.23 4.03
CA GLU A 532 27.36 -18.41 4.93
C GLU A 532 28.64 -18.61 5.75
N GLN A 533 29.78 -18.09 5.27
CA GLN A 533 31.09 -18.21 5.92
C GLN A 533 31.28 -17.17 7.04
N GLU A 534 30.61 -16.02 6.95
CA GLU A 534 30.61 -14.96 7.96
C GLU A 534 29.46 -15.08 8.97
N TYR A 535 28.48 -15.95 8.67
CA TYR A 535 27.35 -16.23 9.54
C TYR A 535 27.79 -16.69 10.93
N VAL A 536 27.49 -15.89 11.96
CA VAL A 536 27.72 -16.26 13.37
C VAL A 536 26.57 -17.17 13.84
N PRO A 537 26.80 -18.46 14.14
CA PRO A 537 25.73 -19.33 14.61
C PRO A 537 25.26 -18.95 16.01
N PHE A 538 23.98 -19.20 16.31
CA PHE A 538 23.35 -18.85 17.61
C PHE A 538 24.21 -19.20 18.85
N GLN A 539 24.86 -20.36 18.88
CA GLN A 539 25.70 -20.76 20.02
C GLN A 539 27.00 -19.95 20.13
N ALA A 540 27.59 -19.53 19.00
CA ALA A 540 28.73 -18.63 18.99
C ALA A 540 28.31 -17.21 19.42
N ALA A 541 27.17 -16.71 18.93
CA ALA A 541 26.61 -15.43 19.35
C ALA A 541 26.28 -15.40 20.85
N LEU A 542 25.76 -16.50 21.41
CA LEU A 542 25.53 -16.65 22.85
C LEU A 542 26.83 -16.71 23.66
N THR A 543 27.86 -17.40 23.15
CA THR A 543 29.19 -17.43 23.79
C THR A 543 29.81 -16.04 23.81
N GLN A 544 29.83 -15.35 22.66
CA GLN A 544 30.33 -13.97 22.53
C GLN A 544 29.60 -12.98 23.44
N LEU A 545 28.27 -13.11 23.58
CA LEU A 545 27.45 -12.28 24.48
C LEU A 545 27.83 -12.45 25.96
N ARG A 546 28.25 -13.65 26.37
CA ARG A 546 28.72 -13.94 27.74
C ARG A 546 30.17 -13.52 27.95
N GLU A 547 31.01 -13.66 26.93
CA GLU A 547 32.43 -13.29 26.96
C GLU A 547 32.67 -11.77 26.92
N SER A 548 31.83 -11.01 26.20
CA SER A 548 31.90 -9.54 26.18
C SER A 548 31.42 -8.91 27.50
N GLY A 549 30.46 -9.54 28.16
CA GLY A 549 29.85 -9.04 29.39
C GLY A 549 28.83 -7.91 29.20
N ASP A 550 28.43 -7.59 27.96
CA ASP A 550 27.56 -6.45 27.63
C ASP A 550 26.23 -6.44 28.43
N VAL A 551 25.73 -7.62 28.79
CA VAL A 551 24.47 -7.84 29.51
C VAL A 551 24.67 -8.34 30.94
N ALA A 552 25.91 -8.39 31.44
CA ALA A 552 26.24 -8.92 32.76
C ALA A 552 25.60 -8.07 33.88
N GLY A 553 24.74 -8.70 34.69
CA GLY A 553 23.96 -7.98 35.71
C GLY A 553 22.81 -7.13 35.15
N ILE A 554 22.51 -7.24 33.85
CA ILE A 554 21.33 -6.66 33.19
C ILE A 554 20.32 -7.76 32.87
N LEU A 555 20.77 -8.91 32.37
CA LEU A 555 19.97 -10.11 32.11
C LEU A 555 20.48 -11.30 32.93
N GLU A 556 19.60 -12.26 33.23
CA GLU A 556 19.97 -13.51 33.91
C GLU A 556 20.52 -14.53 32.89
N GLU A 557 21.58 -15.27 33.25
CA GLU A 557 22.16 -16.31 32.38
C GLU A 557 21.17 -17.48 32.19
N GLY A 558 20.93 -17.89 30.95
CA GLY A 558 19.95 -18.91 30.59
C GLY A 558 18.50 -18.39 30.48
N SER A 559 18.30 -17.08 30.62
CA SER A 559 16.99 -16.44 30.42
C SER A 559 16.52 -16.48 28.96
N TRP A 560 15.22 -16.26 28.75
CA TRP A 560 14.67 -16.15 27.39
C TRP A 560 15.06 -14.80 26.75
N GLU A 561 15.30 -13.77 27.57
CA GLU A 561 15.84 -12.47 27.17
C GLU A 561 17.28 -12.60 26.64
N GLU A 562 18.18 -13.28 27.36
CA GLU A 562 19.55 -13.58 26.88
C GLU A 562 19.50 -14.39 25.57
N THR A 563 18.67 -15.43 25.55
CA THR A 563 18.39 -16.24 24.34
C THR A 563 17.90 -15.37 23.18
N MET A 564 17.15 -14.29 23.47
CA MET A 564 16.69 -13.37 22.44
C MET A 564 17.81 -12.46 21.94
N VAL A 565 18.64 -11.86 22.80
CA VAL A 565 19.80 -11.06 22.38
C VAL A 565 20.75 -11.88 21.49
N ALA A 566 21.02 -13.14 21.86
CA ALA A 566 21.83 -14.03 21.04
C ALA A 566 21.20 -14.35 19.67
N ARG A 567 19.86 -14.35 19.54
CA ARG A 567 19.16 -14.40 18.24
C ARG A 567 19.30 -13.10 17.46
N CYS A 568 19.19 -11.95 18.12
CA CYS A 568 19.36 -10.64 17.48
C CYS A 568 20.78 -10.45 16.91
N ARG A 569 21.80 -11.06 17.54
CA ARG A 569 23.18 -11.14 17.04
C ARG A 569 23.45 -12.22 15.98
N SER A 570 22.46 -13.04 15.59
CA SER A 570 22.64 -14.19 14.67
C SER A 570 21.53 -14.37 13.62
N ARG A 571 20.71 -13.33 13.39
CA ARG A 571 19.61 -13.25 12.41
C ARG A 571 19.43 -11.82 11.92
N LEU A 572 18.62 -11.63 10.87
CA LEU A 572 18.19 -10.31 10.40
C LEU A 572 17.61 -9.49 11.56
N ALA A 573 18.27 -8.39 11.94
CA ALA A 573 17.85 -7.54 13.04
C ALA A 573 17.97 -6.07 12.64
N VAL A 574 16.83 -5.35 12.64
CA VAL A 574 16.77 -3.96 12.22
C VAL A 574 16.87 -3.05 13.45
N ARG A 575 17.94 -2.24 13.53
CA ARG A 575 18.20 -1.31 14.64
C ARG A 575 17.24 -0.11 14.63
N PRO A 576 16.74 0.33 15.80
CA PRO A 576 15.85 1.48 15.88
C PRO A 576 16.66 2.80 15.83
N HIS A 577 16.36 3.61 14.84
CA HIS A 577 16.84 4.98 14.69
C HIS A 577 15.62 5.87 14.50
N SER A 578 15.54 7.03 15.15
CA SER A 578 14.37 7.88 15.04
C SER A 578 14.17 8.36 13.59
N SER A 579 12.92 8.54 13.15
CA SER A 579 12.51 8.76 11.75
C SER A 579 12.85 7.62 10.75
N ARG A 580 13.34 6.45 11.19
CA ARG A 580 13.48 5.25 10.35
C ARG A 580 12.19 4.43 10.36
N ALA A 581 11.69 4.02 9.20
CA ALA A 581 10.52 3.15 9.08
C ALA A 581 10.89 1.83 8.37
N VAL A 582 10.19 0.75 8.69
CA VAL A 582 10.44 -0.60 8.15
C VAL A 582 9.12 -1.18 7.65
N LEU A 583 9.06 -1.56 6.38
CA LEU A 583 7.97 -2.37 5.82
C LEU A 583 8.34 -3.85 5.89
N PHE A 584 7.43 -4.70 6.34
CA PHE A 584 7.54 -6.15 6.13
C PHE A 584 6.18 -6.78 5.86
N TYR A 585 6.20 -7.85 5.08
CA TYR A 585 4.99 -8.58 4.71
C TYR A 585 4.71 -9.75 5.67
N SER A 586 3.43 -9.96 5.96
CA SER A 586 2.86 -11.07 6.75
C SER A 586 2.15 -12.11 5.88
N GLN A 587 1.96 -11.83 4.59
CA GLN A 587 1.43 -12.76 3.57
C GLN A 587 2.35 -12.74 2.34
N GLU A 588 2.45 -13.85 1.64
CA GLU A 588 2.94 -13.88 0.25
C GLU A 588 1.86 -13.30 -0.69
N ALA A 589 2.20 -13.05 -1.95
CA ALA A 589 1.35 -12.32 -2.90
C ALA A 589 0.05 -13.03 -3.35
N ASP A 590 -0.09 -14.32 -3.04
CA ASP A 590 -1.31 -15.12 -3.18
C ASP A 590 -2.27 -14.99 -1.97
N GLY A 591 -1.83 -14.34 -0.88
CA GLY A 591 -2.52 -14.25 0.40
C GLY A 591 -2.21 -15.37 1.40
N THR A 592 -1.32 -16.33 1.05
CA THR A 592 -0.85 -17.35 1.99
C THR A 592 -0.03 -16.69 3.11
N PRO A 593 -0.33 -16.92 4.40
CA PRO A 593 0.41 -16.28 5.50
C PRO A 593 1.89 -16.68 5.51
N ASP A 594 2.79 -15.70 5.46
CA ASP A 594 4.22 -15.98 5.49
C ASP A 594 4.67 -16.36 6.91
N GLN A 595 5.19 -17.58 7.03
CA GLN A 595 5.79 -18.09 8.26
C GLN A 595 7.19 -17.50 8.53
N LYS A 596 7.92 -17.00 7.52
CA LYS A 596 9.27 -16.44 7.68
C LYS A 596 9.24 -15.07 8.36
N SER A 597 8.13 -14.33 8.27
CA SER A 597 7.83 -13.05 8.94
C SER A 597 7.86 -13.08 10.49
N LEU A 598 8.17 -14.23 11.09
CA LEU A 598 8.28 -14.47 12.54
C LEU A 598 9.34 -13.55 13.20
N HIS A 599 8.87 -12.44 13.77
CA HIS A 599 9.70 -11.33 14.23
C HIS A 599 9.41 -10.94 15.69
N GLY A 600 10.34 -10.23 16.35
CA GLY A 600 10.14 -9.76 17.72
C GLY A 600 11.04 -8.58 18.08
N GLY A 601 10.72 -7.90 19.19
CA GLY A 601 11.52 -6.81 19.74
C GLY A 601 12.57 -7.32 20.73
N CYS A 602 13.84 -7.16 20.39
CA CYS A 602 14.99 -7.52 21.24
C CYS A 602 14.95 -6.77 22.58
N PRO A 603 15.52 -7.32 23.67
CA PRO A 603 15.65 -6.60 24.93
C PRO A 603 16.38 -5.27 24.77
N VAL A 604 15.82 -4.21 25.36
CA VAL A 604 16.50 -2.91 25.50
C VAL A 604 17.53 -3.02 26.62
N ILE A 605 18.81 -3.04 26.27
CA ILE A 605 19.92 -3.14 27.22
C ILE A 605 20.23 -1.78 27.86
N SER A 606 20.04 -0.69 27.11
CA SER A 606 20.24 0.69 27.56
C SER A 606 19.28 1.63 26.82
N GLY A 607 18.99 2.79 27.42
CA GLY A 607 17.98 3.73 26.92
C GLY A 607 16.53 3.23 27.03
N GLU A 608 15.70 3.68 26.09
CA GLU A 608 14.27 3.40 25.95
C GLU A 608 13.90 3.42 24.46
N LYS A 609 13.15 2.43 23.98
CA LYS A 609 12.67 2.39 22.58
C LYS A 609 11.19 2.80 22.53
N TRP A 610 10.91 3.90 21.86
CA TRP A 610 9.60 4.21 21.30
C TRP A 610 9.52 3.77 19.84
N ALA A 611 8.36 3.27 19.46
CA ALA A 611 8.02 2.93 18.09
C ALA A 611 6.51 3.03 17.86
N ALA A 612 6.05 2.87 16.63
CA ALA A 612 4.65 2.58 16.34
C ALA A 612 4.47 1.58 15.19
N ASN A 613 3.53 0.65 15.33
CA ASN A 613 3.12 -0.26 14.25
C ASN A 613 1.84 0.26 13.59
N LEU A 614 1.82 0.30 12.26
CA LEU A 614 0.58 0.20 11.51
C LEU A 614 0.46 -1.21 10.93
N TRP A 615 -0.67 -1.86 11.21
CA TRP A 615 -1.08 -3.10 10.57
C TRP A 615 -2.10 -2.81 9.47
N VAL A 616 -1.85 -3.35 8.29
CA VAL A 616 -2.73 -3.22 7.12
C VAL A 616 -3.24 -4.60 6.70
N TRP A 617 -4.53 -4.66 6.38
CA TRP A 617 -5.29 -5.87 6.07
C TRP A 617 -5.50 -6.01 4.56
N ASN A 618 -5.49 -7.25 4.06
CA ASN A 618 -5.72 -7.52 2.64
C ASN A 618 -7.18 -7.29 2.21
N ALA A 619 -8.13 -7.23 3.15
CA ALA A 619 -9.56 -6.96 2.96
C ALA A 619 -10.15 -6.41 4.27
N PRO A 620 -11.38 -5.86 4.29
CA PRO A 620 -11.95 -5.21 5.47
C PRO A 620 -11.88 -6.07 6.74
N ARG A 621 -11.45 -5.45 7.84
CA ARG A 621 -11.24 -6.15 9.13
C ARG A 621 -12.52 -6.33 9.92
N GLY A 622 -12.49 -7.29 10.85
CA GLY A 622 -13.64 -7.64 11.69
C GLY A 622 -14.30 -6.43 12.36
N GLY A 623 -15.61 -6.29 12.17
CA GLY A 623 -16.44 -5.18 12.67
C GLY A 623 -16.87 -4.16 11.61
N PHE A 624 -16.17 -4.10 10.46
CA PHE A 624 -16.50 -3.21 9.35
C PHE A 624 -17.46 -3.85 8.33
N PRO A 625 -18.21 -3.06 7.54
CA PRO A 625 -18.91 -3.55 6.35
C PRO A 625 -17.93 -4.27 5.40
N GLY A 626 -18.42 -5.29 4.68
CA GLY A 626 -17.60 -6.07 3.75
C GLY A 626 -16.64 -7.09 4.38
N ALA A 627 -16.41 -7.05 5.71
CA ALA A 627 -15.50 -7.97 6.38
C ALA A 627 -15.88 -9.46 6.15
N PRO A 628 -14.97 -10.32 5.66
CA PRO A 628 -15.25 -11.73 5.42
C PRO A 628 -15.66 -12.48 6.69
N VAL A 629 -16.81 -13.14 6.66
CA VAL A 629 -17.35 -13.90 7.80
C VAL A 629 -17.32 -15.41 7.58
N ASN A 630 -17.01 -16.14 8.65
CA ASN A 630 -17.08 -17.59 8.70
C ASN A 630 -18.55 -18.03 8.80
N LYS A 631 -19.18 -18.29 7.65
CA LYS A 631 -20.60 -18.64 7.54
C LYS A 631 -21.01 -19.78 8.47
N GLU A 632 -20.19 -20.84 8.57
CA GLU A 632 -20.48 -21.96 9.45
C GLU A 632 -20.51 -21.56 10.93
N VAL A 633 -19.57 -20.72 11.39
CA VAL A 633 -19.56 -20.22 12.77
C VAL A 633 -20.79 -19.37 13.05
N VAL A 634 -21.12 -18.44 12.14
CA VAL A 634 -22.29 -17.55 12.28
C VAL A 634 -23.60 -18.35 12.33
N GLU A 635 -23.75 -19.35 11.46
CA GLU A 635 -24.93 -20.23 11.43
C GLU A 635 -24.99 -21.14 12.67
N ARG A 636 -23.85 -21.68 13.12
CA ARG A 636 -23.71 -22.49 14.33
C ARG A 636 -24.03 -21.70 15.60
N ASN A 637 -23.56 -20.46 15.71
CA ASN A 637 -23.86 -19.56 16.82
C ASN A 637 -25.36 -19.20 16.86
N ARG A 638 -25.94 -18.86 15.69
CA ARG A 638 -27.38 -18.62 15.51
C ARG A 638 -28.22 -19.85 15.89
N ALA A 639 -27.85 -21.03 15.42
CA ALA A 639 -28.55 -22.29 15.70
C ALA A 639 -28.46 -22.71 17.18
N ALA A 640 -27.33 -22.46 17.82
CA ALA A 640 -27.11 -22.74 19.24
C ALA A 640 -27.89 -21.82 20.19
N LYS A 641 -28.57 -20.78 19.68
CA LYS A 641 -29.16 -19.68 20.47
C LYS A 641 -28.19 -19.09 21.49
N LYS A 642 -26.89 -19.01 21.14
CA LYS A 642 -25.98 -18.15 21.89
C LYS A 642 -26.42 -16.71 21.64
N GLU A 643 -26.94 -16.07 22.67
CA GLU A 643 -27.05 -14.61 22.69
C GLU A 643 -25.64 -14.07 22.44
N ASN A 644 -25.52 -13.17 21.47
CA ASN A 644 -24.22 -12.61 21.11
C ASN A 644 -23.74 -11.75 22.31
N PRO A 645 -22.51 -11.92 22.82
CA PRO A 645 -21.97 -11.04 23.86
C PRO A 645 -22.07 -9.55 23.52
N ASN A 646 -22.17 -9.23 22.22
CA ASN A 646 -22.43 -7.89 21.70
C ASN A 646 -23.93 -7.51 21.61
N ASP A 647 -24.84 -8.01 22.44
CA ASP A 647 -26.25 -7.53 22.48
C ASP A 647 -26.37 -6.02 22.83
N HIS A 648 -25.31 -5.45 23.43
CA HIS A 648 -25.16 -4.01 23.62
C HIS A 648 -24.85 -3.24 22.31
N GLN A 649 -24.42 -3.92 21.25
CA GLN A 649 -24.10 -3.33 19.95
C GLN A 649 -25.39 -3.12 19.13
N LYS A 650 -25.67 -1.87 18.80
CA LYS A 650 -26.85 -1.39 18.10
C LYS A 650 -26.50 -1.12 16.64
N LYS A 651 -27.38 -1.50 15.72
CA LYS A 651 -27.22 -1.22 14.28
C LYS A 651 -27.93 0.07 13.92
N VAL A 652 -27.19 1.03 13.37
CA VAL A 652 -27.71 2.38 13.15
C VAL A 652 -27.45 2.80 11.70
N SER A 653 -28.51 3.21 11.01
CA SER A 653 -28.44 3.76 9.65
C SER A 653 -28.63 5.27 9.70
N PHE A 654 -27.73 6.03 9.09
CA PHE A 654 -27.88 7.47 8.86
C PHE A 654 -28.15 7.71 7.37
N SER A 655 -29.10 8.60 7.06
CA SER A 655 -29.46 8.92 5.67
C SER A 655 -29.93 10.37 5.52
N ASN A 656 -29.52 11.06 4.46
CA ASN A 656 -29.95 12.43 4.17
C ASN A 656 -31.23 12.44 3.32
N ALA A 657 -32.25 13.21 3.72
CA ALA A 657 -33.51 13.32 3.00
C ALA A 657 -33.46 14.24 1.76
N GLY A 658 -32.37 15.00 1.57
CA GLY A 658 -32.25 15.98 0.49
C GLY A 658 -33.15 17.22 0.66
N SER A 659 -33.71 17.45 1.86
CA SER A 659 -34.79 18.42 2.09
C SER A 659 -34.39 19.70 2.84
N ASP A 660 -33.22 19.72 3.50
CA ASP A 660 -32.67 20.90 4.19
C ASP A 660 -31.29 21.22 3.61
N GLU A 661 -31.22 22.33 2.86
CA GLU A 661 -30.02 22.83 2.17
C GLU A 661 -28.79 22.94 3.07
N ARG A 662 -28.97 23.12 4.39
CA ARG A 662 -27.86 23.18 5.35
C ARG A 662 -27.08 21.88 5.42
N PHE A 663 -27.69 20.74 5.10
CA PHE A 663 -27.04 19.43 5.05
C PHE A 663 -26.62 19.00 3.63
N ARG A 664 -26.56 19.93 2.66
CA ARG A 664 -26.20 19.62 1.25
C ARG A 664 -24.87 18.88 1.12
N ASN A 665 -23.85 19.34 1.85
CA ASN A 665 -22.51 18.76 1.88
C ASN A 665 -22.21 18.14 3.26
N ALA A 666 -23.21 17.50 3.88
CA ALA A 666 -23.07 16.97 5.22
C ALA A 666 -22.13 15.76 5.30
N GLU A 667 -21.49 15.63 6.45
CA GLU A 667 -20.57 14.55 6.79
C GLU A 667 -20.94 13.97 8.16
N LEU A 668 -20.87 12.65 8.30
CA LEU A 668 -21.09 11.97 9.57
C LEU A 668 -19.76 11.78 10.30
N TYR A 669 -19.75 12.10 11.58
CA TYR A 669 -18.65 11.91 12.50
C TYR A 669 -19.09 11.07 13.70
N PHE A 670 -18.24 10.15 14.18
CA PHE A 670 -18.36 9.60 15.53
C PHE A 670 -17.58 10.49 16.50
N GLN A 671 -18.29 11.21 17.37
CA GLN A 671 -17.75 12.35 18.13
C GLN A 671 -17.06 13.36 17.20
N GLU A 672 -15.73 13.40 17.19
CA GLU A 672 -14.89 14.26 16.33
C GLU A 672 -14.19 13.49 15.19
N THR A 673 -14.48 12.20 15.02
CA THR A 673 -13.86 11.31 14.02
C THR A 673 -14.72 11.24 12.76
N PHE A 674 -14.20 11.64 11.60
CA PHE A 674 -14.92 11.48 10.32
C PHE A 674 -15.22 10.00 10.05
N TRP A 675 -16.46 9.71 9.65
CA TRP A 675 -16.93 8.35 9.35
C TRP A 675 -17.36 8.17 7.88
N GLY A 676 -17.94 9.19 7.26
CA GLY A 676 -18.38 9.12 5.86
C GLY A 676 -19.17 10.34 5.42
N LYS A 677 -19.30 10.51 4.10
CA LYS A 677 -20.14 11.55 3.51
C LYS A 677 -21.63 11.20 3.65
N LEU A 678 -22.44 12.21 3.94
CA LEU A 678 -23.87 12.11 4.21
C LEU A 678 -24.61 13.31 3.60
N GLY A 679 -24.15 13.80 2.45
CA GLY A 679 -24.73 14.90 1.71
C GLY A 679 -25.92 14.50 0.85
N PHE A 680 -26.31 15.39 -0.07
CA PHE A 680 -27.47 15.17 -0.95
C PHE A 680 -27.18 14.11 -2.01
N GLY A 681 -27.77 12.93 -1.85
CA GLY A 681 -27.62 11.79 -2.76
C GLY A 681 -26.51 10.80 -2.37
N ASP A 682 -25.79 11.05 -1.27
CA ASP A 682 -24.86 10.08 -0.70
C ASP A 682 -25.59 8.84 -0.12
N PRO A 683 -24.95 7.66 -0.11
CA PRO A 683 -25.58 6.41 0.33
C PRO A 683 -25.80 6.34 1.86
N ASP A 684 -26.75 5.49 2.28
CA ASP A 684 -27.02 5.21 3.69
C ASP A 684 -25.75 4.74 4.44
N LEU A 685 -25.27 5.55 5.40
CA LEU A 685 -24.15 5.16 6.27
C LEU A 685 -24.65 4.23 7.37
N ASN A 686 -24.22 2.96 7.32
CA ASN A 686 -24.64 1.92 8.25
C ASN A 686 -23.51 1.59 9.23
N VAL A 687 -23.77 1.73 10.52
CA VAL A 687 -22.76 1.62 11.58
C VAL A 687 -23.15 0.60 12.66
N ASN A 688 -22.15 -0.06 13.23
CA ASN A 688 -22.26 -0.82 14.47
C ASN A 688 -21.76 0.08 15.61
N THR A 689 -22.63 0.41 16.57
CA THR A 689 -22.38 1.40 17.62
C THR A 689 -22.96 0.91 18.95
N PHE A 690 -22.80 1.61 20.07
CA PHE A 690 -23.40 1.21 21.37
C PHE A 690 -24.39 2.25 21.89
N GLU A 691 -25.20 1.91 22.89
CA GLU A 691 -26.06 2.86 23.60
C GLU A 691 -25.23 4.04 24.14
N GLY A 692 -25.73 5.27 24.02
CA GLY A 692 -25.06 6.46 24.54
C GLY A 692 -23.88 6.95 23.70
N HIS A 693 -23.51 6.26 22.61
CA HIS A 693 -22.57 6.80 21.62
C HIS A 693 -23.11 8.09 21.01
N GLU A 694 -22.22 9.05 20.76
CA GLU A 694 -22.53 10.34 20.17
C GLU A 694 -22.02 10.42 18.73
N TRP A 695 -22.91 10.74 17.81
CA TRP A 695 -22.66 10.93 16.39
C TRP A 695 -22.99 12.37 16.00
N ASN A 696 -22.05 13.06 15.37
CA ASN A 696 -22.15 14.46 14.99
C ASN A 696 -22.22 14.56 13.47
N VAL A 697 -23.21 15.28 12.95
CA VAL A 697 -23.33 15.61 11.54
C VAL A 697 -22.80 17.02 11.36
N LYS A 698 -21.75 17.15 10.55
CA LYS A 698 -21.03 18.40 10.31
C LYS A 698 -21.17 18.89 8.87
N VAL A 699 -20.93 20.19 8.67
CA VAL A 699 -20.61 20.78 7.36
C VAL A 699 -19.43 21.71 7.58
N GLY A 700 -18.26 21.33 7.05
CA GLY A 700 -16.99 21.92 7.51
C GLY A 700 -16.82 21.69 9.02
N ASP A 701 -16.36 22.72 9.73
CA ASP A 701 -16.13 22.65 11.18
C ASP A 701 -17.42 22.74 12.03
N GLU A 702 -18.57 23.11 11.47
CA GLU A 702 -19.81 23.33 12.23
C GLU A 702 -20.61 22.04 12.46
N VAL A 703 -20.90 21.71 13.73
CA VAL A 703 -21.78 20.59 14.12
C VAL A 703 -23.25 21.01 14.01
N LEU A 704 -23.88 20.70 12.87
CA LEU A 704 -25.28 21.05 12.58
C LEU A 704 -26.29 20.13 13.28
N ARG A 705 -25.91 18.88 13.60
CA ARG A 705 -26.77 17.96 14.37
C ARG A 705 -25.94 17.02 15.23
N LYS A 706 -26.39 16.81 16.48
CA LYS A 706 -25.83 15.85 17.43
C LYS A 706 -26.87 14.76 17.70
N ILE A 707 -26.44 13.50 17.63
CA ILE A 707 -27.31 12.31 17.68
C ILE A 707 -26.73 11.34 18.71
N VAL A 708 -27.48 11.06 19.78
CA VAL A 708 -27.10 10.08 20.80
C VAL A 708 -27.92 8.80 20.60
N ILE A 709 -27.25 7.66 20.53
CA ILE A 709 -27.85 6.36 20.23
C ILE A 709 -28.71 5.86 21.41
N SER A 710 -29.96 5.47 21.12
CA SER A 710 -30.89 4.93 22.12
C SER A 710 -30.55 3.47 22.50
N LYS A 711 -31.36 2.88 23.40
CA LYS A 711 -31.26 1.47 23.80
C LYS A 711 -31.63 0.49 22.68
N ASP A 712 -32.34 0.96 21.65
CA ASP A 712 -33.05 0.13 20.68
C ASP A 712 -32.09 -0.61 19.74
N ALA A 713 -32.33 -1.90 19.50
CA ALA A 713 -31.40 -2.79 18.78
C ALA A 713 -31.10 -2.37 17.33
N THR A 714 -32.03 -1.64 16.70
CA THR A 714 -31.84 -1.07 15.36
C THR A 714 -32.54 0.28 15.25
N GLN A 715 -31.85 1.30 14.75
CA GLN A 715 -32.33 2.68 14.68
C GLN A 715 -32.00 3.27 13.29
N ARG A 716 -32.86 4.16 12.77
CA ARG A 716 -32.58 4.93 11.54
C ARG A 716 -32.76 6.41 11.80
N TYR A 717 -31.70 7.18 11.57
CA TYR A 717 -31.71 8.63 11.67
C TYR A 717 -31.74 9.25 10.28
N ILE A 718 -32.84 9.92 9.98
CA ILE A 718 -32.97 10.73 8.77
C ILE A 718 -32.61 12.18 9.13
N ILE A 719 -31.71 12.77 8.34
CA ILE A 719 -31.32 14.19 8.42
C ILE A 719 -31.98 15.03 7.33
#